data_AF-A0A939CRU3-F1
#
_entry.id   AF-A0A939CRU3-F1
#
_cell.length_a   1.000
_cell.length_b   1.000
_cell.length_c   1.000
_cell.angle_alpha   90.00
_cell.angle_beta   90.00
_cell.angle_gamma   90.00
#
_symmetry.space_group_name_H-M   'P 1'
#
loop_
_entity.id
_entity.type
_entity.pdbx_description
1 polymer ?
#
loop_
_entity_poly.entity_id
_entity_poly.type
_entity_poly.pdbx_seq_one_letter_code
_entity_poly.pdbx_strand_id
1 'polypeptide(L)'
;MSYQNNLRLVFAGDFQSDVSTVNNDVRHYDNATFEQRFQDFQMGEVFNGWWNPTGSGAFRLINCRVKSVVIDGEMSDDSAVNLVIDGSNNRVGGKMVDLDPQLQMASAIWGLTIRLTDGQEDFLVGQFEPASFRDIMFGRRQGAPGSTGASAAFQSVLTDLQWGNDLKGSKFLEALKKAASANGKLSIRFTTFGYSTGKTEDRFTLGTVIGAIGPYYENEPHSFVLGRRMVPNVDENTGAPFNKINFFDALVDEQESSVLVDLGNALPLNFDLTLQDLDKLQLAVLIDENTQESETLSTGDGFVTLGIPIPYRTPHWLSKTAGIWATPVLPEQLKLIRERPLALIQMLDSNRGKVLVRESINGLLVRADKFVQRVEPTETAKIELFASRYGNLLPNASVSIAFSPPDNTEGGGSPKDPAPPQAQIPWTNKPQEALKNLPLTLTTDATGKAKLLIETQDPGNPRGYIDGQIYTLLYSLQGQAENQKQSLDAIYVLLFDGYPIPDRPTWFEHIHPIFQQYGNLYPIMSKRLVDLGDYDSVRENRAILELAFSLNVDDPNSMPVTRDLSHAKRVTILRWLREQYADGSYVLRPGQKPSLAEGLQAIEKTSIPSFAQEPEVADAPLEDDSTAHGYQNFQVALRRIQRNP
;
A
#
# COMPACT_ATOMS: atom_id res chain seq x y z
N MET A 1 13.30 16.32 4.07
CA MET A 1 12.36 15.22 3.84
C MET A 1 13.03 13.87 3.91
N SER A 2 12.99 13.37 5.13
CA SER A 2 13.00 11.96 5.48
C SER A 2 14.10 11.14 4.75
N TYR A 3 13.75 10.17 3.90
CA TYR A 3 14.73 9.29 3.21
C TYR A 3 15.39 9.92 1.97
N GLN A 4 14.77 10.93 1.35
CA GLN A 4 15.36 11.71 0.25
C GLN A 4 16.26 12.80 0.84
N ASN A 5 17.35 12.37 1.47
CA ASN A 5 18.27 13.24 2.17
C ASN A 5 19.72 13.04 1.72
N ASN A 6 20.53 14.08 1.88
CA ASN A 6 21.97 14.05 1.61
C ASN A 6 22.77 13.20 2.62
N LEU A 7 22.13 12.75 3.71
CA LEU A 7 22.55 11.66 4.58
C LEU A 7 21.59 10.48 4.37
N ARG A 8 22.01 9.44 3.62
CA ARG A 8 21.18 8.24 3.41
C ARG A 8 22.00 7.00 3.11
N LEU A 9 21.44 5.84 3.44
CA LEU A 9 21.91 4.54 3.02
C LEU A 9 21.01 4.00 1.92
N VAL A 10 21.59 3.32 0.93
CA VAL A 10 20.87 2.63 -0.14
C VAL A 10 21.10 1.14 -0.01
N PHE A 11 20.03 0.35 -0.12
CA PHE A 11 20.09 -1.10 -0.14
C PHE A 11 19.36 -1.70 -1.34
N ALA A 12 19.77 -2.90 -1.72
CA ALA A 12 19.09 -3.68 -2.74
C ALA A 12 19.27 -5.18 -2.52
N GLY A 13 18.29 -5.96 -2.98
CA GLY A 13 18.26 -7.42 -2.93
C GLY A 13 16.93 -7.94 -3.46
N ASP A 14 16.46 -9.04 -2.87
CA ASP A 14 15.17 -9.63 -3.17
C ASP A 14 14.17 -9.39 -2.02
N PHE A 15 12.89 -9.50 -2.34
CA PHE A 15 11.84 -9.65 -1.34
C PHE A 15 11.04 -10.92 -1.63
N GLN A 16 10.44 -11.49 -0.59
CA GLN A 16 9.38 -12.47 -0.72
C GLN A 16 8.06 -11.85 -0.28
N SER A 17 6.99 -12.15 -1.01
CA SER A 17 5.62 -11.85 -0.62
C SER A 17 4.74 -13.09 -0.82
N ASP A 18 4.69 -13.95 0.18
CA ASP A 18 3.97 -15.23 0.10
C ASP A 18 2.50 -15.09 0.52
N VAL A 19 1.74 -14.22 -0.17
CA VAL A 19 0.32 -13.95 0.15
C VAL A 19 -0.59 -15.10 -0.26
N SER A 20 -1.61 -15.39 0.56
CA SER A 20 -2.74 -16.22 0.10
C SER A 20 -3.48 -15.46 -0.99
N THR A 21 -4.01 -16.17 -1.97
CA THR A 21 -4.86 -15.57 -3.02
C THR A 21 -6.29 -16.09 -2.99
N VAL A 22 -6.62 -16.99 -2.07
CA VAL A 22 -8.02 -17.40 -1.83
C VAL A 22 -8.85 -16.22 -1.34
N ASN A 23 -8.25 -15.34 -0.54
CA ASN A 23 -8.90 -14.17 0.06
C ASN A 23 -9.00 -12.96 -0.89
N ASN A 24 -8.64 -13.10 -2.17
CA ASN A 24 -8.76 -12.05 -3.18
C ASN A 24 -10.18 -11.96 -3.77
N ASP A 25 -10.98 -13.02 -3.68
CA ASP A 25 -12.38 -12.99 -4.11
C ASP A 25 -13.27 -12.85 -2.88
N VAL A 26 -13.98 -11.73 -2.77
CA VAL A 26 -14.89 -11.45 -1.64
C VAL A 26 -15.94 -12.55 -1.49
N ARG A 27 -16.34 -13.20 -2.59
CA ARG A 27 -17.34 -14.26 -2.58
C ARG A 27 -16.85 -15.53 -1.88
N HIS A 28 -15.53 -15.72 -1.75
CA HIS A 28 -14.96 -16.83 -0.98
C HIS A 28 -15.11 -16.65 0.53
N TYR A 29 -15.49 -15.47 1.02
CA TYR A 29 -15.75 -15.25 2.44
C TYR A 29 -17.10 -15.86 2.86
N ASP A 30 -18.02 -16.13 1.93
CA ASP A 30 -19.30 -16.74 2.26
C ASP A 30 -19.16 -18.24 2.55
N ASN A 31 -19.20 -18.59 3.84
CA ASN A 31 -19.16 -19.98 4.29
C ASN A 31 -20.29 -20.84 3.71
N ALA A 32 -21.46 -20.27 3.42
CA ALA A 32 -22.61 -21.04 2.96
C ALA A 32 -22.45 -21.55 1.53
N THR A 33 -21.74 -20.79 0.69
CA THR A 33 -21.51 -21.10 -0.72
C THR A 33 -20.04 -21.44 -1.03
N PHE A 34 -19.17 -21.51 -0.01
CA PHE A 34 -17.77 -21.85 -0.17
C PHE A 34 -17.58 -23.27 -0.73
N GLU A 35 -16.80 -23.38 -1.80
CA GLU A 35 -16.44 -24.65 -2.43
C GLU A 35 -14.98 -25.00 -2.12
N GLN A 36 -14.71 -26.28 -1.81
CA GLN A 36 -13.35 -26.75 -1.49
C GLN A 36 -12.33 -26.45 -2.60
N ARG A 37 -12.76 -26.43 -3.87
CA ARG A 37 -11.91 -26.09 -5.03
C ARG A 37 -11.32 -24.69 -4.96
N PHE A 38 -11.93 -23.75 -4.22
CA PHE A 38 -11.36 -22.41 -4.02
C PHE A 38 -10.05 -22.44 -3.24
N GLN A 39 -9.67 -23.57 -2.64
CA GLN A 39 -8.38 -23.76 -1.99
C GLN A 39 -7.33 -24.44 -2.89
N ASP A 40 -7.69 -24.75 -4.13
CA ASP A 40 -6.79 -25.30 -5.13
C ASP A 40 -6.25 -24.20 -6.04
N PHE A 41 -5.16 -24.50 -6.74
CA PHE A 41 -4.62 -23.57 -7.73
C PHE A 41 -5.61 -23.36 -8.87
N GLN A 42 -5.52 -22.20 -9.52
CA GLN A 42 -6.22 -21.91 -10.77
C GLN A 42 -6.01 -23.04 -11.80
N MET A 43 -7.08 -23.37 -12.51
CA MET A 43 -7.12 -24.40 -13.55
C MET A 43 -7.69 -23.81 -14.85
N GLY A 44 -6.80 -23.35 -15.74
CA GLY A 44 -7.23 -22.68 -16.97
C GLY A 44 -8.02 -21.40 -16.66
N GLU A 45 -9.23 -21.32 -17.17
CA GLU A 45 -10.15 -20.19 -16.95
C GLU A 45 -10.92 -20.26 -15.63
N VAL A 46 -10.88 -21.40 -14.91
CA VAL A 46 -11.50 -21.54 -13.59
C VAL A 46 -10.54 -21.02 -12.54
N PHE A 47 -10.90 -19.92 -11.87
CA PHE A 47 -9.96 -19.17 -11.04
C PHE A 47 -9.59 -19.90 -9.75
N ASN A 48 -10.51 -20.68 -9.13
CA ASN A 48 -10.27 -21.37 -7.85
C ASN A 48 -9.62 -20.41 -6.82
N GLY A 49 -8.57 -20.84 -6.12
CA GLY A 49 -7.79 -20.01 -5.21
C GLY A 49 -6.64 -19.24 -5.86
N TRP A 50 -6.64 -19.12 -7.18
CA TRP A 50 -5.70 -18.37 -8.03
C TRP A 50 -4.26 -18.93 -7.99
N TRP A 51 -3.26 -18.04 -7.98
CA TRP A 51 -1.86 -18.40 -8.21
C TRP A 51 -1.12 -18.84 -6.94
N ASN A 52 -1.58 -18.49 -5.73
CA ASN A 52 -0.99 -18.92 -4.46
C ASN A 52 -2.02 -19.20 -3.35
N PRO A 53 -2.86 -20.24 -3.49
CA PRO A 53 -3.85 -20.60 -2.47
C PRO A 53 -3.24 -21.06 -1.14
N THR A 54 -1.94 -21.37 -1.10
CA THR A 54 -1.25 -21.88 0.09
C THR A 54 -0.34 -20.84 0.75
N GLY A 55 -0.44 -19.57 0.37
CA GLY A 55 0.45 -18.52 0.89
C GLY A 55 0.33 -18.30 2.39
N SER A 56 1.47 -18.15 3.07
CA SER A 56 1.57 -17.94 4.52
C SER A 56 1.36 -16.48 4.98
N GLY A 57 1.16 -15.57 4.04
CA GLY A 57 1.14 -14.12 4.22
C GLY A 57 2.52 -13.52 4.53
N ALA A 58 3.61 -14.29 4.46
CA ALA A 58 4.93 -13.83 4.88
C ALA A 58 5.53 -12.79 3.92
N PHE A 59 6.08 -11.72 4.49
CA PHE A 59 6.90 -10.74 3.80
C PHE A 59 8.33 -10.77 4.36
N ARG A 60 9.32 -10.94 3.49
CA ARG A 60 10.73 -11.06 3.88
C ARG A 60 11.62 -10.24 2.96
N LEU A 61 12.64 -9.61 3.51
CA LEU A 61 13.79 -9.11 2.75
C LEU A 61 14.81 -10.24 2.66
N ILE A 62 15.31 -10.51 1.46
CA ILE A 62 16.19 -11.66 1.18
C ILE A 62 17.43 -11.15 0.46
N ASN A 63 18.60 -11.56 0.93
CA ASN A 63 19.90 -11.19 0.34
C ASN A 63 20.08 -9.67 0.14
N CYS A 64 19.42 -8.85 0.96
CA CYS A 64 19.50 -7.41 0.87
C CYS A 64 20.82 -6.93 1.50
N ARG A 65 21.52 -6.06 0.78
CA ARG A 65 22.78 -5.46 1.24
C ARG A 65 22.80 -3.97 0.97
N VAL A 66 23.51 -3.26 1.82
CA VAL A 66 23.89 -1.86 1.58
C VAL A 66 24.76 -1.78 0.34
N LYS A 67 24.32 -0.99 -0.64
CA LYS A 67 25.01 -0.79 -1.92
C LYS A 67 25.81 0.50 -1.95
N SER A 68 25.38 1.50 -1.20
CA SER A 68 26.09 2.77 -1.02
C SER A 68 25.58 3.46 0.25
N VAL A 69 26.38 4.39 0.74
CA VAL A 69 25.93 5.42 1.67
C VAL A 69 26.29 6.79 1.12
N VAL A 70 25.51 7.79 1.48
CA VAL A 70 25.69 9.18 1.10
C VAL A 70 25.83 10.00 2.38
N ILE A 71 26.86 10.84 2.42
CA ILE A 71 27.13 11.81 3.49
C ILE A 71 27.36 13.14 2.79
N ASP A 72 26.68 14.19 3.25
CA ASP A 72 26.77 15.55 2.68
C ASP A 72 26.57 15.59 1.14
N GLY A 73 25.71 14.71 0.63
CA GLY A 73 25.34 14.66 -0.79
C GLY A 73 26.28 13.83 -1.67
N GLU A 74 27.39 13.34 -1.12
CA GLU A 74 28.38 12.54 -1.85
C GLU A 74 28.36 11.08 -1.41
N MET A 75 28.53 10.16 -2.38
CA MET A 75 28.73 8.75 -2.05
C MET A 75 30.05 8.57 -1.29
N SER A 76 30.00 7.87 -0.16
CA SER A 76 31.14 7.70 0.73
C SER A 76 31.64 6.25 0.77
N ASP A 77 32.94 6.07 0.94
CA ASP A 77 33.55 4.79 1.29
C ASP A 77 33.47 4.62 2.81
N ASP A 78 32.50 3.83 3.27
CA ASP A 78 32.15 3.67 4.68
C ASP A 78 31.95 2.19 5.02
N SER A 79 32.28 1.81 6.26
CA SER A 79 32.16 0.41 6.73
C SER A 79 30.72 -0.11 6.73
N ALA A 80 29.72 0.76 6.64
CA ALA A 80 28.32 0.38 6.47
C ALA A 80 28.03 -0.26 5.10
N VAL A 81 28.87 -0.04 4.08
CA VAL A 81 28.70 -0.64 2.75
C VAL A 81 28.88 -2.16 2.83
N ASN A 82 28.03 -2.90 2.14
CA ASN A 82 27.91 -4.37 2.17
C ASN A 82 27.36 -5.01 3.45
N LEU A 83 27.05 -4.23 4.50
CA LEU A 83 26.25 -4.75 5.60
C LEU A 83 24.93 -5.33 5.08
N VAL A 84 24.43 -6.34 5.77
CA VAL A 84 23.19 -7.04 5.45
C VAL A 84 22.02 -6.22 6.00
N ILE A 85 20.98 -6.07 5.18
CA ILE A 85 19.65 -5.63 5.61
C ILE A 85 18.81 -6.88 5.76
N ASP A 86 18.42 -7.21 6.99
CA ASP A 86 17.69 -8.43 7.33
C ASP A 86 16.42 -8.15 8.12
N GLY A 87 15.56 -9.15 8.20
CA GLY A 87 14.39 -9.19 9.08
C GLY A 87 14.76 -9.55 10.51
N SER A 88 13.73 -9.88 11.30
CA SER A 88 13.94 -10.41 12.66
C SER A 88 14.68 -11.75 12.66
N ASN A 89 15.56 -11.95 13.64
CA ASN A 89 16.25 -13.20 13.96
C ASN A 89 15.65 -13.94 15.16
N ASN A 90 14.65 -13.37 15.84
CA ASN A 90 14.11 -13.88 17.10
C ASN A 90 12.58 -14.06 17.12
N ARG A 91 11.89 -13.69 16.04
CA ARG A 91 10.47 -13.95 15.80
C ARG A 91 10.20 -14.18 14.32
N VAL A 92 8.95 -14.47 13.97
CA VAL A 92 8.53 -14.64 12.58
C VAL A 92 8.71 -13.35 11.77
N GLY A 93 8.90 -13.49 10.46
CA GLY A 93 9.01 -12.36 9.54
C GLY A 93 7.71 -11.55 9.46
N GLY A 94 7.81 -10.37 8.83
CA GLY A 94 6.65 -9.49 8.61
C GLY A 94 5.55 -10.17 7.78
N LYS A 95 4.39 -9.54 7.72
CA LYS A 95 3.23 -10.00 6.96
C LYS A 95 2.79 -8.96 5.96
N MET A 96 2.38 -9.37 4.76
CA MET A 96 1.69 -8.50 3.81
C MET A 96 0.22 -8.88 3.76
N VAL A 97 -0.65 -7.88 3.89
CA VAL A 97 -2.10 -8.08 3.96
C VAL A 97 -2.78 -6.97 3.18
N ASP A 98 -3.76 -7.32 2.36
CA ASP A 98 -4.65 -6.34 1.74
C ASP A 98 -5.47 -5.59 2.79
N LEU A 99 -6.09 -4.47 2.41
CA LEU A 99 -7.03 -3.80 3.32
C LEU A 99 -8.37 -4.53 3.35
N ASP A 100 -8.86 -4.97 2.20
CA ASP A 100 -10.12 -5.67 2.01
C ASP A 100 -10.08 -6.40 0.65
N PRO A 101 -10.80 -7.53 0.45
CA PRO A 101 -10.90 -8.17 -0.87
C PRO A 101 -11.43 -7.25 -1.97
N GLN A 102 -12.27 -6.26 -1.64
CA GLN A 102 -12.78 -5.25 -2.57
C GLN A 102 -11.86 -4.01 -2.65
N LEU A 103 -10.69 -4.05 -2.01
CA LEU A 103 -9.65 -3.02 -2.06
C LEU A 103 -8.24 -3.62 -1.89
N GLN A 104 -7.84 -4.45 -2.86
CA GLN A 104 -6.53 -5.10 -2.90
C GLN A 104 -5.37 -4.14 -3.25
N MET A 105 -5.67 -2.92 -3.68
CA MET A 105 -4.69 -1.90 -4.09
C MET A 105 -4.15 -1.05 -2.94
N ALA A 106 -4.39 -1.47 -1.70
CA ALA A 106 -3.93 -0.80 -0.48
C ALA A 106 -3.27 -1.78 0.51
N SER A 107 -2.48 -2.75 0.01
CA SER A 107 -1.83 -3.75 0.86
C SER A 107 -0.76 -3.14 1.76
N ALA A 108 -0.77 -3.54 3.03
CA ALA A 108 0.13 -3.07 4.07
C ALA A 108 1.10 -4.16 4.51
N ILE A 109 2.31 -3.73 4.91
CA ILE A 109 3.29 -4.59 5.57
C ILE A 109 3.22 -4.37 7.08
N TRP A 110 3.11 -5.46 7.83
CA TRP A 110 2.95 -5.49 9.28
C TRP A 110 4.08 -6.26 9.97
N GLY A 111 4.47 -5.81 11.16
CA GLY A 111 5.45 -6.50 12.00
C GLY A 111 6.85 -6.64 11.38
N LEU A 112 7.18 -5.84 10.36
CA LEU A 112 8.48 -5.87 9.71
C LEU A 112 9.53 -5.22 10.62
N THR A 113 10.58 -5.99 10.92
CA THR A 113 11.80 -5.48 11.56
C THR A 113 12.85 -5.24 10.49
N ILE A 114 13.58 -4.15 10.58
CA ILE A 114 14.78 -3.89 9.78
C ILE A 114 16.00 -4.00 10.68
N ARG A 115 16.91 -4.90 10.32
CA ARG A 115 18.20 -5.10 10.98
C ARG A 115 19.32 -4.79 10.02
N LEU A 116 20.26 -3.93 10.43
CA LEU A 116 21.52 -3.71 9.74
C LEU A 116 22.61 -4.47 10.50
N THR A 117 23.20 -5.48 9.87
CA THR A 117 24.09 -6.44 10.54
C THR A 117 25.22 -6.90 9.63
N ASP A 118 26.33 -7.35 10.20
CA ASP A 118 27.38 -8.09 9.48
C ASP A 118 27.20 -9.62 9.58
N GLY A 119 26.11 -10.08 10.20
CA GLY A 119 25.83 -11.49 10.47
C GLY A 119 26.36 -11.99 11.83
N GLN A 120 27.14 -11.18 12.56
CA GLN A 120 27.58 -11.48 13.91
C GLN A 120 26.92 -10.56 14.94
N GLU A 121 26.84 -9.26 14.65
CA GLU A 121 26.22 -8.27 15.50
C GLU A 121 25.29 -7.32 14.74
N ASP A 122 24.34 -6.73 15.47
CA ASP A 122 23.41 -5.76 14.93
C ASP A 122 23.92 -4.34 15.21
N PHE A 123 24.04 -3.53 14.16
CA PHE A 123 24.43 -2.12 14.25
C PHE A 123 23.24 -1.20 14.43
N LEU A 124 22.12 -1.58 13.83
CA LEU A 124 20.85 -0.89 13.95
C LEU A 124 19.71 -1.92 13.84
N VAL A 125 18.75 -1.85 14.75
CA VAL A 125 17.46 -2.54 14.67
C VAL A 125 16.35 -1.49 14.75
N GLY A 126 15.34 -1.57 13.89
CA GLY A 126 14.17 -0.70 13.93
C GLY A 126 12.89 -1.42 13.53
N GLN A 127 11.77 -0.95 14.04
CA GLN A 127 10.43 -1.44 13.71
C GLN A 127 9.80 -0.58 12.62
N PHE A 128 9.47 -1.18 11.49
CA PHE A 128 8.73 -0.50 10.42
C PHE A 128 7.28 -0.25 10.89
N GLU A 129 6.88 1.02 10.97
CA GLU A 129 5.48 1.37 11.23
C GLU A 129 4.63 0.85 10.04
N PRO A 130 3.54 0.10 10.29
CA PRO A 130 2.74 -0.46 9.21
C PRO A 130 2.28 0.61 8.21
N ALA A 131 2.49 0.32 6.93
CA ALA A 131 2.15 1.24 5.86
C ALA A 131 1.68 0.49 4.63
N SER A 132 0.58 0.98 4.04
CA SER A 132 0.11 0.55 2.74
C SER A 132 0.88 1.25 1.62
N PHE A 133 1.11 0.56 0.51
CA PHE A 133 1.51 1.25 -0.70
C PHE A 133 0.32 2.06 -1.26
N ARG A 134 0.63 3.11 -1.98
CA ARG A 134 -0.32 3.83 -2.85
C ARG A 134 0.29 4.27 -4.17
N ASP A 135 1.61 4.39 -4.22
CA ASP A 135 2.36 4.66 -5.44
C ASP A 135 2.73 3.32 -6.11
N ILE A 136 1.84 2.83 -6.98
CA ILE A 136 2.04 1.63 -7.79
C ILE A 136 2.00 1.96 -9.30
N MET A 137 2.89 1.31 -10.06
CA MET A 137 2.96 1.40 -11.52
C MET A 137 2.67 0.04 -12.14
N PHE A 138 1.60 -0.09 -12.90
CA PHE A 138 1.41 -1.25 -13.77
C PHE A 138 2.17 -1.08 -15.09
N GLY A 139 2.65 -2.20 -15.66
CA GLY A 139 3.38 -2.17 -16.92
C GLY A 139 4.79 -1.57 -16.82
N ARG A 140 5.32 -1.36 -15.60
CA ARG A 140 6.69 -0.88 -15.40
C ARG A 140 7.69 -1.82 -16.07
N ARG A 141 7.50 -3.13 -15.90
CA ARG A 141 8.28 -4.16 -16.61
C ARG A 141 7.64 -4.41 -17.98
N GLN A 142 8.38 -4.09 -19.03
CA GLN A 142 7.92 -4.24 -20.41
C GLN A 142 7.39 -5.65 -20.69
N GLY A 143 6.20 -5.73 -21.28
CA GLY A 143 5.60 -6.99 -21.75
C GLY A 143 5.10 -7.92 -20.64
N ALA A 144 5.18 -7.54 -19.36
CA ALA A 144 4.69 -8.34 -18.25
C ALA A 144 3.33 -7.81 -17.75
N PRO A 145 2.29 -8.67 -17.63
CA PRO A 145 0.99 -8.28 -17.10
C PRO A 145 0.94 -8.36 -15.56
N GLY A 146 -0.11 -7.77 -14.98
CA GLY A 146 -0.47 -7.94 -13.57
C GLY A 146 0.68 -7.65 -12.59
N SER A 147 0.76 -8.43 -11.52
CA SER A 147 1.79 -8.29 -10.47
C SER A 147 3.22 -8.46 -11.01
N THR A 148 3.42 -9.27 -12.04
CA THR A 148 4.73 -9.47 -12.70
C THR A 148 5.21 -8.22 -13.42
N GLY A 149 4.27 -7.43 -13.95
CA GLY A 149 4.49 -6.13 -14.58
C GLY A 149 4.55 -4.95 -13.62
N ALA A 150 4.04 -5.13 -12.40
CA ALA A 150 3.81 -4.06 -11.46
C ALA A 150 5.06 -3.68 -10.65
N SER A 151 5.04 -2.47 -10.11
CA SER A 151 6.00 -2.01 -9.13
C SER A 151 5.36 -1.08 -8.11
N ALA A 152 5.54 -1.38 -6.83
CA ALA A 152 4.93 -0.63 -5.73
C ALA A 152 6.01 0.00 -4.85
N ALA A 153 5.78 1.23 -4.40
CA ALA A 153 6.60 1.90 -3.41
C ALA A 153 5.91 1.87 -2.04
N PHE A 154 6.67 1.42 -1.03
CA PHE A 154 6.31 1.50 0.38
C PHE A 154 7.17 2.57 1.03
N GLN A 155 6.54 3.47 1.78
CA GLN A 155 7.23 4.47 2.57
C GLN A 155 6.65 4.49 3.99
N SER A 156 7.55 4.53 4.97
CA SER A 156 7.18 4.63 6.39
C SER A 156 8.36 5.18 7.20
N VAL A 157 8.24 5.06 8.53
CA VAL A 157 9.31 5.31 9.49
C VAL A 157 9.73 4.03 10.20
N LEU A 158 10.99 3.99 10.62
CA LEU A 158 11.51 3.04 11.58
C LEU A 158 11.43 3.66 12.98
N THR A 159 10.84 2.92 13.91
CA THR A 159 10.66 3.27 15.32
C THR A 159 11.40 2.27 16.21
N ASP A 160 11.39 2.48 17.54
CA ASP A 160 12.04 1.62 18.53
C ASP A 160 13.49 1.28 18.17
N LEU A 161 14.25 2.32 17.79
CA LEU A 161 15.60 2.17 17.27
C LEU A 161 16.56 1.67 18.36
N GLN A 162 17.22 0.54 18.08
CA GLN A 162 18.29 0.00 18.93
C GLN A 162 19.60 0.07 18.14
N TRP A 163 20.58 0.76 18.71
CA TRP A 163 21.90 0.93 18.10
C TRP A 163 22.90 -0.01 18.74
N GLY A 164 23.78 -0.59 17.93
CA GLY A 164 24.93 -1.36 18.41
C GLY A 164 25.86 -0.51 19.29
N ASN A 165 26.60 -1.18 20.17
CA ASN A 165 27.55 -0.52 21.08
C ASN A 165 28.78 0.01 20.34
N ASP A 166 29.18 -0.67 19.26
CA ASP A 166 30.29 -0.27 18.39
C ASP A 166 29.77 -0.16 16.95
N LEU A 167 29.86 1.04 16.37
CA LEU A 167 29.48 1.30 14.98
C LEU A 167 30.67 1.15 14.02
N LYS A 168 31.77 0.51 14.47
CA LYS A 168 32.98 0.19 13.72
C LYS A 168 33.59 1.40 13.00
N GLY A 169 33.49 2.57 13.63
CA GLY A 169 33.98 3.83 13.07
C GLY A 169 33.25 4.30 11.80
N SER A 170 32.06 3.77 11.50
CA SER A 170 31.21 4.25 10.41
C SER A 170 30.79 5.70 10.67
N LYS A 171 31.29 6.61 9.84
CA LYS A 171 30.90 8.03 9.92
C LYS A 171 29.43 8.20 9.56
N PHE A 172 28.96 7.39 8.61
CA PHE A 172 27.57 7.38 8.21
C PHE A 172 26.64 6.99 9.38
N LEU A 173 26.90 5.86 10.05
CA LEU A 173 26.02 5.38 11.12
C LEU A 173 26.02 6.32 12.33
N GLU A 174 27.16 6.93 12.66
CA GLU A 174 27.23 7.96 13.70
C GLU A 174 26.39 9.19 13.35
N ALA A 175 26.47 9.67 12.10
CA ALA A 175 25.67 10.79 11.62
C ALA A 175 24.17 10.44 11.63
N LEU A 176 23.81 9.24 11.19
CA LEU A 176 22.43 8.76 11.15
C LEU A 176 21.84 8.61 12.56
N LYS A 177 22.61 8.05 13.50
CA LYS A 177 22.25 7.94 14.92
C LYS A 177 22.05 9.30 15.56
N LYS A 178 22.94 10.25 15.28
CA LYS A 178 22.82 11.64 15.75
C LYS A 178 21.54 12.28 15.22
N ALA A 179 21.23 12.12 13.93
CA ALA A 179 20.00 12.65 13.34
C ALA A 179 18.74 12.03 13.99
N ALA A 180 18.72 10.70 14.17
CA ALA A 180 17.63 9.99 14.80
C ALA A 180 17.42 10.35 16.28
N SER A 181 18.46 10.82 16.99
CA SER A 181 18.38 11.15 18.41
C SER A 181 17.42 12.31 18.71
N ALA A 182 17.02 13.09 17.71
CA ALA A 182 16.07 14.19 17.87
C ALA A 182 14.63 13.71 18.15
N ASN A 183 14.23 12.55 17.61
CA ASN A 183 12.84 12.08 17.62
C ASN A 183 12.68 10.56 17.73
N GLY A 184 13.78 9.81 17.79
CA GLY A 184 13.78 8.35 17.87
C GLY A 184 13.32 7.65 16.59
N LYS A 185 13.33 8.32 15.43
CA LYS A 185 12.85 7.78 14.16
C LYS A 185 13.86 7.90 13.04
N LEU A 186 13.76 6.98 12.08
CA LEU A 186 14.37 7.09 10.76
C LEU A 186 13.30 6.97 9.70
N SER A 187 13.52 7.54 8.52
CA SER A 187 12.64 7.33 7.38
C SER A 187 13.15 6.19 6.52
N ILE A 188 12.22 5.42 5.98
CA ILE A 188 12.51 4.34 5.06
C ILE A 188 11.53 4.37 3.88
N ARG A 189 12.06 4.20 2.68
CA ARG A 189 11.28 3.96 1.47
C ARG A 189 11.91 2.86 0.66
N PHE A 190 11.12 1.91 0.18
CA PHE A 190 11.59 0.89 -0.75
C PHE A 190 10.57 0.63 -1.86
N THR A 191 11.07 0.23 -3.01
CA THR A 191 10.29 -0.10 -4.20
C THR A 191 10.48 -1.56 -4.54
N THR A 192 9.37 -2.28 -4.73
CA THR A 192 9.33 -3.68 -5.15
C THR A 192 8.98 -3.76 -6.64
N PHE A 193 9.59 -4.70 -7.37
CA PHE A 193 9.30 -4.95 -8.79
C PHE A 193 9.77 -6.34 -9.23
N GLY A 194 9.38 -6.77 -10.43
CA GLY A 194 9.84 -8.03 -11.02
C GLY A 194 9.39 -9.25 -10.21
N TYR A 195 8.19 -9.17 -9.63
CA TYR A 195 7.59 -10.23 -8.82
C TYR A 195 7.21 -11.43 -9.69
N SER A 196 7.35 -12.65 -9.19
CA SER A 196 7.01 -13.89 -9.89
C SER A 196 5.83 -14.60 -9.24
N THR A 197 4.80 -14.84 -10.05
CA THR A 197 3.54 -15.52 -9.66
C THR A 197 3.44 -16.94 -10.23
N GLY A 198 4.39 -17.37 -11.06
CA GLY A 198 4.38 -18.69 -11.68
C GLY A 198 4.83 -19.76 -10.70
N LYS A 199 3.92 -20.65 -10.25
CA LYS A 199 4.22 -21.71 -9.26
C LYS A 199 5.32 -22.70 -9.64
N THR A 200 5.69 -22.73 -10.92
CA THR A 200 6.78 -23.58 -11.46
C THR A 200 8.07 -22.80 -11.68
N GLU A 201 8.08 -21.49 -11.44
CA GLU A 201 9.27 -20.64 -11.60
C GLU A 201 10.12 -20.74 -10.32
N ASP A 202 11.44 -20.76 -10.48
CA ASP A 202 12.39 -20.80 -9.34
C ASP A 202 12.24 -19.60 -8.40
N ARG A 203 11.71 -18.50 -8.93
CA ARG A 203 11.47 -17.25 -8.20
C ARG A 203 10.03 -17.09 -7.73
N PHE A 204 9.21 -18.15 -7.73
CA PHE A 204 7.85 -18.10 -7.24
C PHE A 204 7.76 -17.41 -5.87
N THR A 205 6.89 -16.40 -5.74
CA THR A 205 6.74 -15.51 -4.56
C THR A 205 7.88 -14.53 -4.30
N LEU A 206 8.88 -14.46 -5.18
CA LEU A 206 10.03 -13.55 -5.06
C LEU A 206 9.95 -12.41 -6.07
N GLY A 207 10.47 -11.26 -5.68
CA GLY A 207 10.75 -10.13 -6.56
C GLY A 207 12.01 -9.39 -6.13
N THR A 208 12.33 -8.29 -6.82
CA THR A 208 13.47 -7.42 -6.51
C THR A 208 13.02 -6.24 -5.65
N VAL A 209 13.88 -5.81 -4.73
CA VAL A 209 13.68 -4.62 -3.90
C VAL A 209 14.89 -3.70 -3.96
N ILE A 210 14.62 -2.39 -4.04
CA ILE A 210 15.59 -1.32 -3.81
C ILE A 210 15.02 -0.38 -2.75
N GLY A 211 15.85 0.18 -1.89
CA GLY A 211 15.36 1.12 -0.89
C GLY A 211 16.42 2.04 -0.33
N ALA A 212 15.95 3.03 0.41
CA ALA A 212 16.78 4.00 1.09
C ALA A 212 16.30 4.21 2.53
N ILE A 213 17.26 4.44 3.43
CA ILE A 213 17.04 4.82 4.82
C ILE A 213 17.77 6.13 5.07
N GLY A 214 17.09 7.11 5.63
CA GLY A 214 17.65 8.42 6.00
C GLY A 214 17.05 8.93 7.31
N PRO A 215 17.46 10.14 7.74
CA PRO A 215 16.84 10.83 8.86
C PRO A 215 15.32 10.90 8.75
N TYR A 216 14.61 11.08 9.85
CA TYR A 216 13.24 11.58 9.84
C TYR A 216 13.25 12.96 10.52
N TYR A 217 12.53 13.94 9.96
CA TYR A 217 12.38 15.25 10.61
C TYR A 217 10.97 15.42 11.15
N GLU A 218 10.88 16.09 12.29
CA GLU A 218 9.61 16.36 12.96
C GLU A 218 8.63 17.07 12.04
N ASN A 219 7.34 16.74 12.19
CA ASN A 219 6.22 17.24 11.40
C ASN A 219 6.18 16.83 9.93
N GLU A 220 7.14 16.07 9.41
CA GLU A 220 7.06 15.48 8.07
C GLU A 220 6.07 14.29 8.06
N PRO A 221 5.35 14.06 6.95
CA PRO A 221 4.52 12.87 6.78
C PRO A 221 5.36 11.60 6.81
N HIS A 222 4.80 10.53 7.36
CA HIS A 222 5.46 9.23 7.48
C HIS A 222 5.43 8.45 6.15
N SER A 223 4.33 8.55 5.39
CA SER A 223 4.06 7.64 4.25
C SER A 223 4.20 8.26 2.86
N PHE A 224 4.70 9.49 2.73
CA PHE A 224 5.02 10.12 1.44
C PHE A 224 6.00 11.29 1.60
N VAL A 225 6.47 11.87 0.49
CA VAL A 225 7.28 13.10 0.49
C VAL A 225 6.38 14.31 0.18
N LEU A 226 6.19 15.20 1.16
CA LEU A 226 5.69 16.55 0.93
C LEU A 226 6.76 17.40 0.23
N GLY A 227 6.88 17.19 -1.07
CA GLY A 227 7.81 17.90 -1.94
C GLY A 227 7.12 18.39 -3.21
N ARG A 228 7.83 18.31 -4.32
CA ARG A 228 7.36 18.66 -5.65
C ARG A 228 6.99 17.42 -6.42
N ARG A 229 5.69 17.22 -6.64
CA ARG A 229 5.18 16.02 -7.28
C ARG A 229 5.08 16.19 -8.79
N MET A 230 5.75 15.31 -9.49
CA MET A 230 5.70 15.14 -10.94
C MET A 230 4.52 14.26 -11.28
N VAL A 231 3.64 14.74 -12.16
CA VAL A 231 2.36 14.10 -12.46
C VAL A 231 2.27 13.83 -13.95
N PRO A 232 2.44 12.57 -14.39
CA PRO A 232 2.35 12.23 -15.80
C PRO A 232 0.91 12.37 -16.31
N ASN A 233 0.77 12.76 -17.57
CA ASN A 233 -0.46 12.47 -18.30
C ASN A 233 -0.58 10.96 -18.51
N VAL A 234 -1.76 10.44 -18.18
CA VAL A 234 -2.07 9.02 -18.30
C VAL A 234 -3.08 8.81 -19.42
N ASP A 235 -2.95 7.68 -20.12
CA ASP A 235 -3.94 7.22 -21.08
C ASP A 235 -5.24 6.87 -20.38
N GLU A 236 -6.36 7.44 -20.80
CA GLU A 236 -7.65 7.27 -20.10
C GLU A 236 -8.16 5.82 -20.14
N ASN A 237 -7.73 5.01 -21.11
CA ASN A 237 -8.18 3.62 -21.27
C ASN A 237 -7.35 2.62 -20.48
N THR A 238 -6.05 2.86 -20.37
CA THR A 238 -5.07 1.94 -19.78
C THR A 238 -4.47 2.46 -18.48
N GLY A 239 -4.63 3.76 -18.19
CA GLY A 239 -3.96 4.56 -17.16
C GLY A 239 -2.44 4.45 -17.17
N ALA A 240 -1.87 3.99 -18.27
CA ALA A 240 -0.43 3.98 -18.48
C ALA A 240 0.06 5.42 -18.72
N PRO A 241 1.20 5.83 -18.14
CA PRO A 241 1.80 7.12 -18.43
C PRO A 241 2.20 7.26 -19.91
N PHE A 242 1.83 8.36 -20.58
CA PHE A 242 2.08 8.56 -22.01
C PHE A 242 3.56 8.45 -22.41
N ASN A 243 4.45 9.07 -21.63
CA ASN A 243 5.89 9.03 -21.86
C ASN A 243 6.59 7.91 -21.08
N LYS A 244 5.83 6.94 -20.56
CA LYS A 244 6.31 5.79 -19.76
C LYS A 244 7.04 6.19 -18.46
N ILE A 245 6.93 7.45 -18.04
CA ILE A 245 7.45 7.93 -16.76
C ILE A 245 6.30 7.97 -15.77
N ASN A 246 6.40 7.26 -14.66
CA ASN A 246 5.38 7.30 -13.61
C ASN A 246 5.50 8.56 -12.74
N PHE A 247 4.53 8.76 -11.86
CA PHE A 247 4.61 9.73 -10.77
C PHE A 247 5.91 9.59 -9.99
N PHE A 248 6.49 10.73 -9.61
CA PHE A 248 7.59 10.78 -8.66
C PHE A 248 7.67 12.11 -7.94
N ASP A 249 8.43 12.13 -6.86
CA ASP A 249 8.59 13.30 -6.02
C ASP A 249 10.04 13.83 -6.12
N ALA A 250 10.14 15.16 -6.06
CA ALA A 250 11.38 15.88 -5.92
C ALA A 250 11.39 16.69 -4.62
N LEU A 251 12.56 16.89 -4.03
CA LEU A 251 12.78 17.74 -2.88
C LEU A 251 13.70 18.89 -3.26
N VAL A 252 13.31 20.11 -2.93
CA VAL A 252 14.18 21.28 -3.04
C VAL A 252 14.75 21.56 -1.65
N ASP A 253 16.05 21.35 -1.48
CA ASP A 253 16.77 21.70 -0.27
C ASP A 253 17.37 23.10 -0.46
N GLU A 254 16.67 24.12 0.04
CA GLU A 254 17.13 25.50 -0.07
C GLU A 254 18.38 25.77 0.79
N GLN A 255 18.59 25.02 1.88
CA GLN A 255 19.73 25.23 2.78
C GLN A 255 21.01 24.75 2.11
N GLU A 256 20.97 23.56 1.52
CA GLU A 256 22.10 22.98 0.78
C GLU A 256 22.14 23.43 -0.70
N SER A 257 21.20 24.28 -1.12
CA SER A 257 21.03 24.71 -2.52
C SER A 257 21.08 23.52 -3.48
N SER A 258 20.24 22.52 -3.24
CA SER A 258 20.19 21.30 -4.05
C SER A 258 18.76 20.85 -4.36
N VAL A 259 18.61 20.06 -5.41
CA VAL A 259 17.36 19.35 -5.72
C VAL A 259 17.64 17.85 -5.76
N LEU A 260 16.81 17.10 -5.05
CA LEU A 260 16.80 15.65 -5.06
C LEU A 260 15.56 15.16 -5.80
N VAL A 261 15.69 14.09 -6.59
CA VAL A 261 14.58 13.45 -7.30
C VAL A 261 14.63 11.96 -7.06
N ASP A 262 13.46 11.33 -6.89
CA ASP A 262 13.37 9.89 -6.71
C ASP A 262 12.71 9.22 -7.91
N LEU A 263 13.54 8.65 -8.76
CA LEU A 263 13.13 7.95 -9.96
C LEU A 263 12.97 6.43 -9.74
N GLY A 264 13.05 5.97 -8.49
CA GLY A 264 13.11 4.57 -8.09
C GLY A 264 11.88 3.76 -8.48
N ASN A 265 10.71 4.41 -8.62
CA ASN A 265 9.47 3.82 -9.14
C ASN A 265 8.96 4.51 -10.43
N ALA A 266 9.76 5.43 -10.99
CA ALA A 266 9.35 6.28 -12.11
C ALA A 266 9.75 5.73 -13.47
N LEU A 267 10.98 5.23 -13.56
CA LEU A 267 11.57 4.81 -14.82
C LEU A 267 11.12 3.40 -15.22
N PRO A 268 10.81 3.19 -16.52
CA PRO A 268 10.38 1.90 -17.03
C PRO A 268 11.55 0.90 -17.11
N LEU A 269 11.20 -0.38 -17.03
CA LEU A 269 12.13 -1.50 -17.06
C LEU A 269 11.95 -2.32 -18.34
N ASN A 270 13.04 -2.86 -18.85
CA ASN A 270 13.06 -3.95 -19.81
C ASN A 270 12.56 -5.24 -19.14
N PHE A 271 12.28 -6.27 -19.94
CA PHE A 271 11.84 -7.57 -19.41
C PHE A 271 12.86 -8.22 -18.46
N ASP A 272 14.16 -7.95 -18.63
CA ASP A 272 15.25 -8.42 -17.77
C ASP A 272 15.50 -7.57 -16.51
N LEU A 273 14.59 -6.63 -16.22
CA LEU A 273 14.64 -5.71 -15.08
C LEU A 273 15.77 -4.65 -15.15
N THR A 274 16.42 -4.48 -16.31
CA THR A 274 17.27 -3.31 -16.57
C THR A 274 16.42 -2.08 -16.90
N LEU A 275 16.94 -0.87 -16.68
CA LEU A 275 16.24 0.36 -17.06
C LEU A 275 16.18 0.49 -18.59
N GLN A 276 15.04 0.91 -19.14
CA GLN A 276 14.95 1.24 -20.57
C GLN A 276 15.79 2.50 -20.87
N ASP A 277 16.46 2.52 -22.02
CA ASP A 277 17.17 3.72 -22.49
C ASP A 277 16.16 4.73 -23.05
N LEU A 278 16.02 5.85 -22.34
CA LEU A 278 15.22 7.03 -22.68
C LEU A 278 16.13 8.19 -23.11
N ASP A 279 17.31 7.89 -23.65
CA ASP A 279 18.36 8.84 -24.01
C ASP A 279 18.86 9.68 -22.82
N LYS A 280 19.25 10.93 -23.09
CA LYS A 280 19.82 11.83 -22.10
C LYS A 280 18.70 12.51 -21.32
N LEU A 281 18.45 12.04 -20.10
CA LEU A 281 17.49 12.65 -19.19
C LEU A 281 18.11 13.81 -18.42
N GLN A 282 17.38 14.91 -18.31
CA GLN A 282 17.81 16.15 -17.67
C GLN A 282 16.68 16.68 -16.79
N LEU A 283 16.97 16.96 -15.52
CA LEU A 283 16.06 17.74 -14.69
C LEU A 283 16.12 19.21 -15.11
N ALA A 284 14.98 19.88 -15.15
CA ALA A 284 14.88 21.27 -15.55
C ALA A 284 13.78 22.02 -14.80
N VAL A 285 13.83 23.35 -14.89
CA VAL A 285 12.73 24.26 -14.53
C VAL A 285 12.12 24.79 -15.82
N LEU A 286 10.80 24.72 -15.94
CA LEU A 286 10.07 25.27 -17.08
C LEU A 286 9.95 26.79 -16.96
N ILE A 287 10.11 27.50 -18.08
CA ILE A 287 9.98 28.97 -18.09
C ILE A 287 8.51 29.37 -18.18
N ASP A 288 7.73 28.69 -19.03
CA ASP A 288 6.28 28.82 -19.09
C ASP A 288 5.62 27.75 -18.21
N GLU A 289 4.74 28.18 -17.31
CA GLU A 289 3.98 27.29 -16.44
C GLU A 289 2.95 26.45 -17.20
N ASN A 290 2.53 26.92 -18.38
CA ASN A 290 1.51 26.28 -19.22
C ASN A 290 2.08 25.27 -20.21
N THR A 291 3.40 25.08 -20.25
CA THR A 291 4.03 24.04 -21.05
C THR A 291 3.41 22.68 -20.76
N GLN A 292 3.04 21.97 -21.81
CA GLN A 292 2.45 20.63 -21.76
C GLN A 292 3.51 19.53 -21.89
N GLU A 293 3.13 18.32 -21.48
CA GLU A 293 3.93 17.14 -21.76
C GLU A 293 4.04 16.87 -23.26
N SER A 294 5.15 16.25 -23.66
CA SER A 294 5.52 15.96 -25.05
C SER A 294 5.85 17.17 -25.92
N GLU A 295 5.71 18.40 -25.43
CA GLU A 295 6.24 19.57 -26.12
C GLU A 295 7.77 19.50 -26.27
N THR A 296 8.26 20.02 -27.39
CA THR A 296 9.69 20.18 -27.65
C THR A 296 10.05 21.66 -27.52
N LEU A 297 11.00 21.94 -26.64
CA LEU A 297 11.38 23.28 -26.24
C LEU A 297 12.87 23.50 -26.43
N SER A 298 13.28 24.77 -26.47
CA SER A 298 14.68 25.17 -26.48
C SER A 298 15.20 25.44 -25.06
N THR A 299 16.44 25.06 -24.78
CA THR A 299 17.15 25.45 -23.55
C THR A 299 17.32 26.97 -23.51
N GLY A 300 17.05 27.59 -22.35
CA GLY A 300 17.17 29.03 -22.13
C GLY A 300 15.89 29.83 -22.40
N ASP A 301 15.11 29.44 -23.41
CA ASP A 301 13.83 30.08 -23.75
C ASP A 301 12.61 29.32 -23.21
N GLY A 302 12.64 27.98 -23.28
CA GLY A 302 11.55 27.12 -22.79
C GLY A 302 11.84 26.46 -21.44
N PHE A 303 13.10 26.12 -21.15
CA PHE A 303 13.49 25.55 -19.86
C PHE A 303 14.94 25.87 -19.48
N VAL A 304 15.24 25.80 -18.18
CA VAL A 304 16.58 25.92 -17.60
C VAL A 304 17.00 24.57 -17.01
N THR A 305 18.11 24.02 -17.46
CA THR A 305 18.64 22.72 -16.98
C THR A 305 19.20 22.84 -15.56
N LEU A 306 18.91 21.86 -14.71
CA LEU A 306 19.46 21.76 -13.36
C LEU A 306 20.57 20.72 -13.31
N GLY A 307 21.79 21.17 -13.00
CA GLY A 307 22.96 20.31 -12.86
C GLY A 307 23.33 19.52 -14.12
N ILE A 308 23.94 18.35 -13.91
CA ILE A 308 24.34 17.45 -14.99
C ILE A 308 23.17 16.54 -15.44
N PRO A 309 23.28 15.87 -16.58
CA PRO A 309 22.31 14.85 -16.98
C PRO A 309 22.26 13.71 -15.98
N ILE A 310 21.06 13.14 -15.77
CA ILE A 310 20.84 12.07 -14.82
C ILE A 310 21.57 10.81 -15.29
N PRO A 311 22.48 10.22 -14.48
CA PRO A 311 23.32 9.10 -14.91
C PRO A 311 22.62 7.74 -14.81
N TYR A 312 21.32 7.67 -15.13
CA TYR A 312 20.51 6.45 -14.95
C TYR A 312 20.95 5.27 -15.83
N ARG A 313 21.70 5.55 -16.90
CA ARG A 313 22.30 4.55 -17.79
C ARG A 313 23.61 3.95 -17.26
N THR A 314 24.14 4.46 -16.15
CA THR A 314 25.31 3.85 -15.51
C THR A 314 24.94 2.45 -15.00
N PRO A 315 25.77 1.42 -15.24
CA PRO A 315 25.50 0.07 -14.76
C PRO A 315 25.22 0.04 -13.26
N HIS A 316 24.16 -0.67 -12.88
CA HIS A 316 23.69 -0.79 -11.49
C HIS A 316 23.29 0.53 -10.84
N TRP A 317 23.04 1.61 -11.59
CA TRP A 317 22.63 2.89 -11.01
C TRP A 317 21.42 2.74 -10.11
N LEU A 318 20.36 2.08 -10.58
CA LEU A 318 19.12 1.90 -9.82
C LEU A 318 19.36 1.22 -8.47
N SER A 319 20.16 0.15 -8.42
CA SER A 319 20.43 -0.57 -7.17
C SER A 319 21.46 0.13 -6.28
N LYS A 320 22.35 0.96 -6.83
CA LYS A 320 23.32 1.75 -6.07
C LYS A 320 22.75 3.07 -5.54
N THR A 321 21.67 3.59 -6.11
CA THR A 321 21.09 4.88 -5.72
C THR A 321 19.65 4.79 -5.20
N ALA A 322 19.01 3.62 -5.30
CA ALA A 322 17.56 3.45 -5.18
C ALA A 322 16.74 4.31 -6.17
N GLY A 323 17.39 4.77 -7.26
CA GLY A 323 16.82 5.75 -8.19
C GLY A 323 16.84 7.20 -7.69
N ILE A 324 17.43 7.47 -6.52
CA ILE A 324 17.54 8.82 -5.96
C ILE A 324 18.75 9.53 -6.55
N TRP A 325 18.53 10.67 -7.17
CA TRP A 325 19.59 11.53 -7.71
C TRP A 325 19.50 12.92 -7.11
N ALA A 326 20.65 13.53 -6.83
CA ALA A 326 20.75 14.86 -6.26
C ALA A 326 21.63 15.73 -7.16
N THR A 327 21.34 17.02 -7.21
CA THR A 327 22.16 17.98 -7.94
C THR A 327 22.16 19.34 -7.27
N PRO A 328 23.31 20.04 -7.21
CA PRO A 328 23.35 21.42 -6.74
C PRO A 328 22.60 22.33 -7.72
N VAL A 329 22.01 23.40 -7.20
CA VAL A 329 21.35 24.43 -7.99
C VAL A 329 21.99 25.79 -7.74
N LEU A 330 22.10 26.57 -8.80
CA LEU A 330 22.64 27.93 -8.74
C LEU A 330 21.61 28.89 -8.11
N PRO A 331 22.04 30.00 -7.50
CA PRO A 331 21.11 30.96 -6.86
C PRO A 331 20.00 31.49 -7.78
N GLU A 332 20.30 31.70 -9.07
CA GLU A 332 19.33 32.12 -10.08
C GLU A 332 18.33 31.01 -10.44
N GLN A 333 18.78 29.75 -10.43
CA GLN A 333 17.91 28.59 -10.63
C GLN A 333 16.98 28.42 -9.43
N LEU A 334 17.48 28.60 -8.21
CA LEU A 334 16.67 28.50 -7.00
C LEU A 334 15.54 29.53 -6.99
N LYS A 335 15.80 30.76 -7.47
CA LYS A 335 14.74 31.77 -7.66
C LYS A 335 13.66 31.31 -8.63
N LEU A 336 14.05 30.72 -9.76
CA LEU A 336 13.09 30.17 -10.72
C LEU A 336 12.29 29.01 -10.14
N ILE A 337 12.96 28.07 -9.47
CA ILE A 337 12.32 26.89 -8.86
C ILE A 337 11.16 27.32 -7.96
N ARG A 338 11.34 28.33 -7.10
CA ARG A 338 10.31 28.79 -6.16
C ARG A 338 8.96 29.15 -6.79
N GLU A 339 8.95 29.56 -8.06
CA GLU A 339 7.77 30.09 -8.73
C GLU A 339 7.36 29.28 -9.97
N ARG A 340 8.19 28.32 -10.40
CA ARG A 340 8.01 27.62 -11.67
C ARG A 340 8.01 26.10 -11.53
N PRO A 341 7.31 25.38 -12.43
CA PRO A 341 7.28 23.93 -12.41
C PRO A 341 8.65 23.31 -12.69
N LEU A 342 8.97 22.24 -11.97
CA LEU A 342 10.02 21.32 -12.40
C LEU A 342 9.53 20.47 -13.59
N ALA A 343 10.48 19.90 -14.34
CA ALA A 343 10.23 18.95 -15.42
C ALA A 343 11.39 17.96 -15.61
N LEU A 344 11.05 16.76 -16.07
CA LEU A 344 12.02 15.80 -16.60
C LEU A 344 12.02 15.90 -18.13
N ILE A 345 13.19 16.21 -18.68
CA ILE A 345 13.38 16.48 -20.11
C ILE A 345 14.21 15.36 -20.72
N GLN A 346 13.75 14.81 -21.86
CA GLN A 346 14.60 14.04 -22.77
C GLN A 346 15.31 15.02 -23.71
N MET A 347 16.63 15.15 -23.56
CA MET A 347 17.42 16.01 -24.44
C MET A 347 17.52 15.37 -25.83
N LEU A 348 17.10 16.12 -26.85
CA LEU A 348 17.19 15.72 -28.26
C LEU A 348 18.54 16.13 -28.87
N ASP A 349 19.07 17.27 -28.43
CA ASP A 349 20.39 17.78 -28.77
C ASP A 349 20.91 18.69 -27.63
N SER A 350 21.92 19.53 -27.88
CA SER A 350 22.45 20.43 -26.83
C SER A 350 21.50 21.57 -26.45
N ASN A 351 20.59 21.93 -27.36
CA ASN A 351 19.77 23.14 -27.25
C ASN A 351 18.27 22.84 -27.24
N ARG A 352 17.83 21.61 -27.50
CA ARG A 352 16.42 21.22 -27.52
C ARG A 352 16.15 19.98 -26.68
N GLY A 353 14.97 19.93 -26.07
CA GLY A 353 14.51 18.80 -25.29
C GLY A 353 12.99 18.62 -25.34
N LYS A 354 12.55 17.37 -25.18
CA LYS A 354 11.14 17.00 -25.07
C LYS A 354 10.76 16.88 -23.60
N VAL A 355 9.65 17.50 -23.19
CA VAL A 355 9.10 17.35 -21.84
C VAL A 355 8.51 15.95 -21.70
N LEU A 356 9.08 15.11 -20.84
CA LEU A 356 8.54 13.76 -20.58
C LEU A 356 7.44 13.79 -19.51
N VAL A 357 7.68 14.54 -18.44
CA VAL A 357 6.72 14.76 -17.35
C VAL A 357 7.05 16.06 -16.65
N ARG A 358 6.02 16.73 -16.12
CA ARG A 358 6.16 17.99 -15.38
C ARG A 358 5.52 17.92 -14.00
N GLU A 359 5.89 18.87 -13.16
CA GLU A 359 5.25 19.09 -11.87
C GLU A 359 3.77 19.39 -12.08
N SER A 360 2.95 19.03 -11.08
CA SER A 360 1.51 19.35 -11.06
C SER A 360 1.22 20.81 -11.48
N ILE A 361 0.10 21.03 -12.17
CA ILE A 361 -0.38 22.38 -12.51
C ILE A 361 -0.44 23.26 -11.26
N ASN A 362 0.11 24.48 -11.34
CA ASN A 362 0.26 25.42 -10.23
C ASN A 362 1.09 24.91 -9.03
N GLY A 363 1.81 23.79 -9.18
CA GLY A 363 2.59 23.15 -8.13
C GLY A 363 1.76 22.59 -6.98
N LEU A 364 0.46 22.36 -7.17
CA LEU A 364 -0.47 21.98 -6.11
C LEU A 364 -0.35 20.49 -5.77
N LEU A 365 -0.15 20.21 -4.48
CA LEU A 365 -0.15 18.87 -3.93
C LEU A 365 -1.01 18.84 -2.66
N VAL A 366 -1.90 17.86 -2.57
CA VAL A 366 -2.53 17.45 -1.32
C VAL A 366 -2.40 15.94 -1.19
N ARG A 367 -1.99 15.45 -0.02
CA ARG A 367 -1.97 14.00 0.28
C ARG A 367 -2.32 13.76 1.73
N ALA A 368 -3.09 12.69 1.98
CA ALA A 368 -3.37 12.20 3.32
C ALA A 368 -2.20 11.36 3.86
N ASP A 369 -1.73 11.58 5.08
CA ASP A 369 -0.91 10.61 5.81
C ASP A 369 -1.82 9.68 6.62
N LYS A 370 -1.37 8.45 6.91
CA LYS A 370 -2.22 7.41 7.54
C LYS A 370 -3.56 7.24 6.79
N PHE A 371 -3.49 7.25 5.46
CA PHE A 371 -4.64 7.22 4.57
C PHE A 371 -5.48 5.93 4.65
N VAL A 372 -4.96 4.88 5.29
CA VAL A 372 -5.69 3.64 5.59
C VAL A 372 -6.05 3.60 7.07
N GLN A 373 -7.32 3.38 7.37
CA GLN A 373 -7.86 3.33 8.73
C GLN A 373 -8.60 2.00 8.92
N ARG A 374 -8.32 1.32 10.04
CA ARG A 374 -9.11 0.19 10.55
C ARG A 374 -9.70 0.65 11.87
N VAL A 375 -11.03 0.71 11.96
CA VAL A 375 -11.73 1.33 13.09
C VAL A 375 -12.93 0.51 13.51
N GLU A 376 -13.18 0.48 14.83
CA GLU A 376 -14.38 -0.10 15.42
C GLU A 376 -15.55 0.91 15.38
N PRO A 377 -16.79 0.44 15.58
CA PRO A 377 -17.90 1.32 15.95
C PRO A 377 -17.54 2.15 17.18
N THR A 378 -17.95 3.42 17.21
CA THR A 378 -17.70 4.39 18.30
C THR A 378 -16.28 4.95 18.40
N GLU A 379 -15.34 4.45 17.59
CA GLU A 379 -14.02 5.07 17.48
C GLU A 379 -14.06 6.32 16.59
N THR A 380 -12.93 7.03 16.55
CA THR A 380 -12.75 8.17 15.65
C THR A 380 -11.51 7.93 14.82
N ALA A 381 -11.71 7.78 13.50
CA ALA A 381 -10.60 7.74 12.56
C ALA A 381 -9.93 9.13 12.51
N LYS A 382 -8.60 9.16 12.52
CA LYS A 382 -7.81 10.40 12.56
C LYS A 382 -6.84 10.41 11.38
N ILE A 383 -7.09 11.32 10.45
CA ILE A 383 -6.30 11.46 9.24
C ILE A 383 -5.76 12.90 9.16
N GLU A 384 -4.50 13.04 8.76
CA GLU A 384 -3.89 14.33 8.49
C GLU A 384 -3.68 14.49 7.00
N LEU A 385 -4.20 15.56 6.40
CA LEU A 385 -3.92 15.93 5.03
C LEU A 385 -2.89 17.04 5.01
N PHE A 386 -1.89 16.93 4.15
CA PHE A 386 -0.86 17.94 3.96
C PHE A 386 -1.06 18.57 2.59
N ALA A 387 -1.14 19.90 2.55
CA ALA A 387 -1.19 20.66 1.32
C ALA A 387 0.11 21.46 1.15
N SER A 388 0.62 21.45 -0.08
CA SER A 388 1.75 22.27 -0.48
C SER A 388 1.54 22.87 -1.86
N ARG A 389 2.21 24.00 -2.09
CA ARG A 389 2.46 24.55 -3.41
C ARG A 389 3.95 24.56 -3.65
N TYR A 390 4.41 23.93 -4.72
CA TYR A 390 5.82 24.01 -5.12
C TYR A 390 6.77 23.52 -4.00
N GLY A 391 6.34 22.48 -3.26
CA GLY A 391 7.05 21.92 -2.09
C GLY A 391 6.94 22.73 -0.80
N ASN A 392 6.36 23.93 -0.83
CA ASN A 392 6.16 24.76 0.35
C ASN A 392 4.77 24.54 0.96
N LEU A 393 4.68 24.56 2.30
CA LEU A 393 3.42 24.42 3.03
C LEU A 393 2.39 25.45 2.54
N LEU A 394 1.15 25.01 2.33
CA LEU A 394 0.07 25.86 1.84
C LEU A 394 -0.99 26.09 2.93
N PRO A 395 -0.88 27.16 3.74
CA PRO A 395 -1.84 27.45 4.80
C PRO A 395 -3.15 28.04 4.26
N ASN A 396 -4.24 27.89 5.02
CA ASN A 396 -5.59 28.37 4.69
C ASN A 396 -6.14 27.84 3.35
N ALA A 397 -5.63 26.69 2.89
CA ALA A 397 -6.09 26.05 1.68
C ALA A 397 -7.37 25.27 1.94
N SER A 398 -8.32 25.35 1.01
CA SER A 398 -9.58 24.59 1.08
C SER A 398 -9.39 23.21 0.47
N VAL A 399 -9.69 22.17 1.24
CA VAL A 399 -9.65 20.77 0.81
C VAL A 399 -11.07 20.21 0.85
N SER A 400 -11.60 19.75 -0.28
CA SER A 400 -12.89 19.06 -0.32
C SER A 400 -12.73 17.58 -0.03
N ILE A 401 -13.74 16.99 0.61
CA ILE A 401 -13.86 15.56 0.90
C ILE A 401 -15.19 15.07 0.32
N ALA A 402 -15.18 13.91 -0.32
CA ALA A 402 -16.38 13.28 -0.86
C ALA A 402 -16.30 11.75 -0.74
N PHE A 403 -17.44 11.08 -0.67
CA PHE A 403 -17.48 9.63 -0.85
C PHE A 403 -17.24 9.26 -2.31
N SER A 404 -16.51 8.18 -2.54
CA SER A 404 -16.59 7.44 -3.80
C SER A 404 -18.02 6.89 -3.96
N PRO A 405 -18.54 6.73 -5.20
CA PRO A 405 -19.80 6.05 -5.40
C PRO A 405 -19.77 4.62 -4.83
N PRO A 406 -20.92 4.12 -4.37
CA PRO A 406 -21.09 2.71 -4.04
C PRO A 406 -20.77 1.81 -5.23
N ASP A 407 -20.11 0.68 -4.95
CA ASP A 407 -19.69 -0.28 -5.97
C ASP A 407 -19.85 -1.72 -5.45
N ASN A 408 -20.33 -2.61 -6.31
CA ASN A 408 -20.48 -4.04 -6.09
C ASN A 408 -19.91 -4.86 -7.25
N THR A 409 -19.00 -4.28 -8.03
CA THR A 409 -18.36 -4.93 -9.19
C THR A 409 -16.91 -5.31 -8.93
N GLU A 410 -16.31 -4.78 -7.85
CA GLU A 410 -14.92 -5.00 -7.46
C GLU A 410 -14.75 -6.10 -6.42
N GLY A 411 -13.56 -6.69 -6.40
CA GLY A 411 -13.17 -7.76 -5.47
C GLY A 411 -13.65 -9.15 -5.85
N GLY A 412 -13.96 -9.39 -7.13
CA GLY A 412 -14.23 -10.72 -7.68
C GLY A 412 -13.15 -11.18 -8.66
N GLY A 413 -13.10 -12.49 -8.92
CA GLY A 413 -12.38 -13.08 -10.04
C GLY A 413 -12.92 -12.65 -11.41
N SER A 414 -12.35 -13.21 -12.48
CA SER A 414 -12.75 -12.85 -13.85
C SER A 414 -14.26 -13.05 -14.06
N PRO A 415 -14.95 -12.10 -14.72
CA PRO A 415 -16.36 -12.26 -15.09
C PRO A 415 -16.57 -13.41 -16.11
N LYS A 416 -15.48 -13.93 -16.69
CA LYS A 416 -15.48 -15.04 -17.64
C LYS A 416 -15.15 -16.39 -17.02
N ASP A 417 -14.97 -16.45 -15.70
CA ASP A 417 -14.81 -17.75 -15.04
C ASP A 417 -16.03 -18.63 -15.40
N PRO A 418 -15.84 -19.80 -16.03
CA PRO A 418 -16.95 -20.68 -16.41
C PRO A 418 -17.61 -21.36 -15.21
N ALA A 419 -17.00 -21.26 -14.02
CA ALA A 419 -17.53 -21.72 -12.75
C ALA A 419 -17.31 -20.65 -11.66
N PRO A 420 -17.98 -19.48 -11.76
CA PRO A 420 -17.78 -18.39 -10.82
C PRO A 420 -18.36 -18.76 -9.44
N PRO A 421 -17.82 -18.22 -8.33
CA PRO A 421 -18.43 -18.35 -7.02
C PRO A 421 -19.89 -17.88 -7.00
N GLN A 422 -20.74 -18.57 -6.23
CA GLN A 422 -22.18 -18.34 -6.20
C GLN A 422 -22.60 -17.11 -5.39
N ALA A 423 -21.85 -16.75 -4.34
CA ALA A 423 -22.13 -15.56 -3.56
C ALA A 423 -22.08 -14.29 -4.43
N GLN A 424 -22.90 -13.31 -4.10
CA GLN A 424 -22.86 -12.02 -4.79
C GLN A 424 -21.77 -11.12 -4.21
N ILE A 425 -21.17 -10.29 -5.06
CA ILE A 425 -20.26 -9.24 -4.61
C ILE A 425 -21.09 -8.18 -3.84
N PRO A 426 -20.72 -7.84 -2.60
CA PRO A 426 -21.52 -6.93 -1.80
C PRO A 426 -21.18 -5.47 -2.11
N TRP A 427 -22.07 -4.55 -1.76
CA TRP A 427 -21.86 -3.12 -1.98
C TRP A 427 -20.86 -2.51 -1.00
N THR A 428 -19.98 -1.67 -1.51
CA THR A 428 -19.09 -0.79 -0.75
C THR A 428 -19.72 0.60 -0.54
N ASN A 429 -19.14 1.44 0.35
CA ASN A 429 -19.56 2.82 0.60
C ASN A 429 -21.03 3.02 1.09
N LYS A 430 -21.70 1.97 1.58
CA LYS A 430 -23.07 2.04 2.13
C LYS A 430 -23.17 1.28 3.47
N PRO A 431 -23.88 1.79 4.49
CA PRO A 431 -24.50 3.11 4.59
C PRO A 431 -23.48 4.23 4.82
N GLN A 432 -23.66 5.41 4.21
CA GLN A 432 -22.73 6.54 4.39
C GLN A 432 -22.83 7.14 5.80
N GLU A 433 -24.01 7.07 6.42
CA GLU A 433 -24.29 7.54 7.78
C GLU A 433 -23.50 6.80 8.87
N ALA A 434 -22.83 5.69 8.54
CA ALA A 434 -21.90 5.02 9.45
C ALA A 434 -20.66 5.88 9.75
N LEU A 435 -20.25 6.74 8.80
CA LEU A 435 -19.23 7.77 9.01
C LEU A 435 -19.92 9.09 9.39
N LYS A 436 -20.14 9.27 10.69
CA LYS A 436 -20.88 10.41 11.24
C LYS A 436 -20.16 11.73 11.00
N ASN A 437 -20.98 12.76 10.76
CA ASN A 437 -20.54 14.15 10.74
C ASN A 437 -19.34 14.41 9.82
N LEU A 438 -19.20 13.65 8.72
CA LEU A 438 -18.06 13.77 7.82
C LEU A 438 -17.98 15.20 7.26
N PRO A 439 -16.90 15.97 7.57
CA PRO A 439 -16.76 17.31 7.04
C PRO A 439 -16.44 17.23 5.54
N LEU A 440 -17.27 17.87 4.71
CA LEU A 440 -17.09 17.90 3.25
C LEU A 440 -16.05 18.94 2.80
N THR A 441 -15.61 19.81 3.71
CA THR A 441 -14.57 20.80 3.45
C THR A 441 -13.73 20.99 4.70
N LEU A 442 -12.42 21.03 4.51
CA LEU A 442 -11.43 21.30 5.53
C LEU A 442 -10.58 22.51 5.13
N THR A 443 -9.97 23.14 6.11
CA THR A 443 -9.01 24.23 5.88
C THR A 443 -7.68 23.88 6.52
N THR A 444 -6.60 24.06 5.77
CA THR A 444 -5.26 23.83 6.31
C THR A 444 -4.84 24.92 7.29
N ASP A 445 -4.12 24.51 8.35
CA ASP A 445 -3.56 25.40 9.35
C ASP A 445 -2.28 26.11 8.86
N ALA A 446 -1.63 26.86 9.75
CA ALA A 446 -0.39 27.58 9.46
C ALA A 446 0.78 26.66 9.03
N THR A 447 0.69 25.36 9.31
CA THR A 447 1.67 24.34 8.91
C THR A 447 1.27 23.60 7.63
N GLY A 448 0.22 24.07 6.93
CA GLY A 448 -0.27 23.44 5.71
C GLY A 448 -1.00 22.11 5.96
N LYS A 449 -1.43 21.83 7.21
CA LYS A 449 -2.11 20.57 7.58
C LYS A 449 -3.59 20.78 7.81
N ALA A 450 -4.42 19.85 7.35
CA ALA A 450 -5.83 19.76 7.71
C ALA A 450 -6.08 18.45 8.46
N LYS A 451 -6.83 18.51 9.56
CA LYS A 451 -7.20 17.33 10.35
C LYS A 451 -8.60 16.87 9.98
N LEU A 452 -8.71 15.63 9.50
CA LEU A 452 -9.99 14.97 9.29
C LEU A 452 -10.25 14.01 10.46
N LEU A 453 -11.35 14.26 11.17
CA LEU A 453 -11.86 13.41 12.24
C LEU A 453 -13.16 12.80 11.77
N ILE A 454 -13.26 11.47 11.81
CA ILE A 454 -14.45 10.74 11.36
C ILE A 454 -14.94 9.90 12.53
N GLU A 455 -16.06 10.31 13.12
CA GLU A 455 -16.75 9.52 14.14
C GLU A 455 -17.47 8.35 13.47
N THR A 456 -17.38 7.15 14.05
CA THR A 456 -17.98 5.96 13.45
C THR A 456 -19.15 5.42 14.27
N GLN A 457 -20.08 4.74 13.60
CA GLN A 457 -21.09 3.88 14.23
C GLN A 457 -21.17 2.55 13.50
N ASP A 458 -21.86 1.59 14.11
CA ASP A 458 -22.10 0.29 13.49
C ASP A 458 -22.74 0.47 12.10
N PRO A 459 -22.11 -0.04 11.01
CA PRO A 459 -22.67 0.01 9.67
C PRO A 459 -23.83 -0.99 9.49
N GLY A 460 -24.05 -1.90 10.44
CA GLY A 460 -25.16 -2.86 10.42
C GLY A 460 -24.95 -4.07 9.52
N ASN A 461 -23.69 -4.46 9.28
CA ASN A 461 -23.29 -5.57 8.41
C ASN A 461 -23.98 -5.57 7.03
N PRO A 462 -23.79 -4.51 6.22
CA PRO A 462 -24.42 -4.38 4.90
C PRO A 462 -23.87 -5.41 3.90
N ARG A 463 -22.71 -6.02 4.17
CA ARG A 463 -22.06 -7.01 3.29
C ARG A 463 -22.43 -8.45 3.63
N GLY A 464 -23.11 -8.68 4.76
CA GLY A 464 -23.72 -9.95 5.16
C GLY A 464 -22.72 -10.98 5.70
N TYR A 465 -21.83 -11.47 4.85
CA TYR A 465 -20.97 -12.63 5.16
C TYR A 465 -19.52 -12.26 5.49
N ILE A 466 -19.14 -10.98 5.41
CA ILE A 466 -17.80 -10.47 5.72
C ILE A 466 -17.91 -9.36 6.76
N ASP A 467 -16.96 -9.34 7.69
CA ASP A 467 -16.96 -8.41 8.83
C ASP A 467 -16.60 -6.99 8.39
N GLY A 468 -17.50 -6.05 8.65
CA GLY A 468 -17.28 -4.62 8.42
C GLY A 468 -17.55 -4.14 7.00
N GLN A 469 -17.43 -2.84 6.80
CA GLN A 469 -17.67 -2.13 5.56
C GLN A 469 -16.44 -1.30 5.15
N ILE A 470 -16.16 -1.24 3.86
CA ILE A 470 -15.10 -0.43 3.26
C ILE A 470 -15.68 0.88 2.69
N TYR A 471 -15.06 1.99 3.09
CA TYR A 471 -15.36 3.32 2.60
C TYR A 471 -14.12 3.93 1.93
N THR A 472 -14.33 4.53 0.76
CA THR A 472 -13.32 5.29 0.02
C THR A 472 -13.74 6.75 -0.01
N LEU A 473 -12.92 7.62 0.58
CA LEU A 473 -13.11 9.06 0.57
C LEU A 473 -12.10 9.70 -0.39
N LEU A 474 -12.63 10.40 -1.37
CA LEU A 474 -11.86 11.22 -2.31
C LEU A 474 -11.58 12.57 -1.66
N TYR A 475 -10.40 13.13 -1.94
CA TYR A 475 -10.06 14.48 -1.53
C TYR A 475 -9.46 15.30 -2.67
N SER A 476 -9.64 16.61 -2.61
CA SER A 476 -9.07 17.53 -3.60
C SER A 476 -8.72 18.87 -2.99
N LEU A 477 -7.66 19.48 -3.48
CA LEU A 477 -7.35 20.87 -3.17
C LEU A 477 -8.11 21.78 -4.14
N GLN A 478 -8.68 22.88 -3.65
CA GLN A 478 -9.34 23.86 -4.52
C GLN A 478 -8.39 24.35 -5.62
N GLY A 479 -8.81 24.22 -6.88
CA GLY A 479 -8.03 24.60 -8.06
C GLY A 479 -7.04 23.54 -8.58
N GLN A 480 -6.96 22.37 -7.94
CA GLN A 480 -6.23 21.22 -8.46
C GLN A 480 -7.10 20.46 -9.46
N ALA A 481 -6.58 20.20 -10.66
CA ALA A 481 -7.30 19.42 -11.66
C ALA A 481 -7.33 17.92 -11.29
N GLU A 482 -8.42 17.23 -11.64
CA GLU A 482 -8.59 15.80 -11.31
C GLU A 482 -7.55 14.90 -11.99
N ASN A 483 -7.21 15.19 -13.25
CA ASN A 483 -6.15 14.49 -13.99
C ASN A 483 -4.73 14.81 -13.48
N GLN A 484 -4.59 15.56 -12.38
CA GLN A 484 -3.32 15.89 -11.73
C GLN A 484 -3.15 15.18 -10.39
N LYS A 485 -3.93 14.12 -10.14
CA LYS A 485 -3.85 13.28 -8.93
C LYS A 485 -3.54 11.84 -9.31
N GLN A 486 -2.86 11.13 -8.43
CA GLN A 486 -2.71 9.68 -8.59
C GLN A 486 -3.99 9.00 -8.12
N SER A 487 -4.40 7.93 -8.81
CA SER A 487 -5.74 7.35 -8.65
C SER A 487 -6.00 6.67 -7.29
N LEU A 488 -4.95 6.40 -6.51
CA LEU A 488 -4.97 5.87 -5.15
C LEU A 488 -4.65 6.95 -4.09
N ASP A 489 -4.57 8.23 -4.46
CA ASP A 489 -4.55 9.35 -3.50
C ASP A 489 -5.98 9.57 -2.95
N ALA A 490 -6.44 8.60 -2.14
CA ALA A 490 -7.72 8.59 -1.44
C ALA A 490 -7.51 8.18 0.02
N ILE A 491 -8.55 8.30 0.84
CA ILE A 491 -8.59 7.80 2.22
C ILE A 491 -9.48 6.55 2.23
N TYR A 492 -9.00 5.48 2.84
CA TYR A 492 -9.69 4.21 2.93
C TYR A 492 -9.99 3.87 4.39
N VAL A 493 -11.25 3.59 4.69
CA VAL A 493 -11.72 3.27 6.05
C VAL A 493 -12.38 1.91 6.03
N LEU A 494 -11.73 0.91 6.62
CA LEU A 494 -12.36 -0.34 7.01
C LEU A 494 -13.01 -0.13 8.39
N LEU A 495 -14.33 -0.05 8.41
CA LEU A 495 -15.13 0.08 9.62
C LEU A 495 -15.74 -1.26 9.97
N PHE A 496 -15.32 -1.85 11.08
CA PHE A 496 -15.82 -3.13 11.55
C PHE A 496 -17.29 -3.07 11.98
N ASP A 497 -17.99 -4.20 11.91
CA ASP A 497 -19.39 -4.30 12.34
C ASP A 497 -19.50 -4.23 13.87
N GLY A 498 -20.64 -3.71 14.35
CA GLY A 498 -21.05 -3.92 15.73
C GLY A 498 -21.29 -5.40 15.99
N TYR A 499 -20.71 -5.92 17.07
CA TYR A 499 -20.89 -7.32 17.47
C TYR A 499 -21.15 -7.44 18.98
N PRO A 500 -22.30 -8.01 19.40
CA PRO A 500 -22.58 -8.21 20.81
C PRO A 500 -21.68 -9.31 21.37
N ILE A 501 -20.88 -8.98 22.39
CA ILE A 501 -19.96 -9.93 23.03
C ILE A 501 -20.77 -10.85 23.98
N PRO A 502 -20.93 -12.15 23.67
CA PRO A 502 -21.71 -13.05 24.51
C PRO A 502 -21.04 -13.28 25.87
N ASP A 503 -21.81 -13.30 26.96
CA ASP A 503 -21.27 -13.60 28.30
C ASP A 503 -20.68 -15.01 28.41
N ARG A 504 -21.29 -15.97 27.70
CA ARG A 504 -20.88 -17.36 27.64
C ARG A 504 -20.83 -17.82 26.18
N PRO A 505 -19.76 -17.48 25.45
CA PRO A 505 -19.64 -17.89 24.06
C PRO A 505 -19.58 -19.42 23.94
N THR A 506 -20.01 -19.92 22.80
CA THR A 506 -20.10 -21.34 22.48
C THR A 506 -19.46 -21.60 21.11
N TRP A 507 -18.96 -22.81 20.90
CA TRP A 507 -18.31 -23.19 19.65
C TRP A 507 -19.22 -22.99 18.45
N PHE A 508 -20.38 -23.66 18.40
CA PHE A 508 -21.20 -23.70 17.18
C PHE A 508 -21.82 -22.35 16.81
N GLU A 509 -22.24 -21.55 17.79
CA GLU A 509 -22.94 -20.29 17.52
C GLU A 509 -21.96 -19.13 17.28
N HIS A 510 -20.83 -19.10 17.99
CA HIS A 510 -19.99 -17.91 18.06
C HIS A 510 -18.58 -18.08 17.47
N ILE A 511 -17.97 -19.26 17.61
CA ILE A 511 -16.56 -19.46 17.24
C ILE A 511 -16.42 -20.13 15.88
N HIS A 512 -17.13 -21.23 15.66
CA HIS A 512 -17.07 -22.04 14.44
C HIS A 512 -17.34 -21.22 13.17
N PRO A 513 -18.34 -20.31 13.09
CA PRO A 513 -18.55 -19.52 11.87
C PRO A 513 -17.33 -18.66 11.49
N ILE A 514 -16.66 -18.07 12.47
CA ILE A 514 -15.46 -17.23 12.26
C ILE A 514 -14.30 -18.13 11.82
N PHE A 515 -14.07 -19.21 12.57
CA PHE A 515 -12.93 -20.09 12.35
C PHE A 515 -13.05 -20.91 11.06
N GLN A 516 -14.27 -21.30 10.66
CA GLN A 516 -14.53 -21.93 9.37
C GLN A 516 -14.16 -21.00 8.21
N GLN A 517 -14.52 -19.71 8.28
CA GLN A 517 -14.15 -18.73 7.26
C GLN A 517 -12.63 -18.59 7.16
N TYR A 518 -11.92 -18.60 8.29
CA TYR A 518 -10.45 -18.62 8.27
C TYR A 518 -9.88 -19.91 7.68
N GLY A 519 -10.45 -21.06 8.02
CA GLY A 519 -10.06 -22.34 7.45
C GLY A 519 -10.26 -22.40 5.94
N ASN A 520 -11.30 -21.72 5.44
CA ASN A 520 -11.62 -21.55 4.02
C ASN A 520 -10.57 -20.69 3.30
N LEU A 521 -10.30 -19.49 3.83
CA LEU A 521 -9.47 -18.46 3.18
C LEU A 521 -7.96 -18.67 3.32
N TYR A 522 -7.52 -19.44 4.32
CA TYR A 522 -6.11 -19.67 4.61
C TYR A 522 -5.80 -21.17 4.73
N PRO A 523 -5.77 -21.90 3.60
CA PRO A 523 -5.51 -23.35 3.57
C PRO A 523 -4.21 -23.78 4.27
N ILE A 524 -3.21 -22.91 4.33
CA ILE A 524 -1.96 -23.18 5.07
C ILE A 524 -2.22 -23.38 6.57
N MET A 525 -3.20 -22.67 7.14
CA MET A 525 -3.57 -22.83 8.54
C MET A 525 -4.34 -24.14 8.71
N SER A 526 -5.46 -24.29 7.99
CA SER A 526 -6.38 -25.43 8.14
C SER A 526 -5.79 -26.77 7.74
N LYS A 527 -4.96 -26.83 6.69
CA LYS A 527 -4.41 -28.09 6.17
C LYS A 527 -3.06 -28.48 6.74
N ARG A 528 -2.31 -27.54 7.35
CA ARG A 528 -0.91 -27.79 7.77
C ARG A 528 -0.60 -27.47 9.23
N LEU A 529 -1.41 -26.66 9.91
CA LEU A 529 -1.11 -26.19 11.27
C LEU A 529 -2.23 -26.57 12.25
N VAL A 530 -3.40 -25.93 12.12
CA VAL A 530 -4.56 -26.14 12.99
C VAL A 530 -5.80 -26.11 12.11
N ASP A 531 -6.58 -27.19 12.12
CA ASP A 531 -7.86 -27.21 11.42
C ASP A 531 -8.87 -26.37 12.20
N LEU A 532 -8.98 -25.10 11.83
CA LEU A 532 -9.86 -24.14 12.48
C LEU A 532 -11.35 -24.51 12.31
N GLY A 533 -11.73 -25.33 11.32
CA GLY A 533 -13.10 -25.84 11.20
C GLY A 533 -13.42 -26.97 12.18
N ASP A 534 -12.42 -27.58 12.81
CA ASP A 534 -12.58 -28.74 13.67
C ASP A 534 -12.44 -28.40 15.16
N TYR A 535 -13.46 -28.78 15.94
CA TYR A 535 -13.53 -28.47 17.37
C TYR A 535 -12.39 -29.12 18.17
N ASP A 536 -12.07 -30.38 17.88
CA ASP A 536 -11.05 -31.12 18.62
C ASP A 536 -9.65 -30.58 18.30
N SER A 537 -9.37 -30.26 17.03
CA SER A 537 -8.14 -29.60 16.59
C SER A 537 -7.93 -28.25 17.30
N VAL A 538 -8.99 -27.43 17.38
CA VAL A 538 -8.95 -26.14 18.08
C VAL A 538 -8.73 -26.33 19.59
N ARG A 539 -9.40 -27.32 20.21
CA ARG A 539 -9.22 -27.63 21.63
C ARG A 539 -7.79 -28.06 21.94
N GLU A 540 -7.20 -28.92 21.12
CA GLU A 540 -5.82 -29.39 21.28
C GLU A 540 -4.81 -28.24 21.13
N ASN A 541 -5.11 -27.27 20.26
CA ASN A 541 -4.26 -26.10 19.99
C ASN A 541 -4.69 -24.82 20.74
N ARG A 542 -5.54 -24.94 21.77
CA ARG A 542 -6.12 -23.80 22.51
C ARG A 542 -5.09 -22.77 22.97
N ALA A 543 -3.95 -23.21 23.50
CA ALA A 543 -2.94 -22.31 24.07
C ALA A 543 -2.26 -21.42 23.02
N ILE A 544 -1.93 -21.97 21.86
CA ILE A 544 -1.31 -21.19 20.78
C ILE A 544 -2.31 -20.26 20.11
N LEU A 545 -3.59 -20.67 20.02
CA LEU A 545 -4.67 -19.80 19.57
C LEU A 545 -4.89 -18.64 20.55
N GLU A 546 -4.93 -18.91 21.86
CA GLU A 546 -5.04 -17.85 22.87
C GLU A 546 -3.90 -16.83 22.73
N LEU A 547 -2.66 -17.32 22.58
CA LEU A 547 -1.50 -16.45 22.33
C LEU A 547 -1.76 -15.59 21.10
N ALA A 548 -1.99 -16.19 19.93
CA ALA A 548 -2.16 -15.47 18.66
C ALA A 548 -3.28 -14.43 18.70
N PHE A 549 -4.44 -14.77 19.28
CA PHE A 549 -5.57 -13.85 19.44
C PHE A 549 -5.38 -12.84 20.59
N SER A 550 -4.32 -12.91 21.38
CA SER A 550 -4.02 -11.94 22.45
C SER A 550 -2.99 -10.87 22.07
N LEU A 551 -2.24 -11.06 20.98
CA LEU A 551 -1.16 -10.18 20.54
C LEU A 551 -1.66 -8.87 19.90
N ASN A 552 -0.91 -7.78 20.04
CA ASN A 552 -1.23 -6.55 19.33
C ASN A 552 -1.31 -6.80 17.79
N VAL A 553 -2.21 -6.11 17.09
CA VAL A 553 -2.38 -6.21 15.63
C VAL A 553 -1.07 -5.93 14.84
N ASP A 554 -0.18 -5.14 15.43
CA ASP A 554 1.15 -4.82 14.88
C ASP A 554 2.16 -5.98 15.03
N ASP A 555 1.87 -6.96 15.89
CA ASP A 555 2.75 -8.11 16.10
C ASP A 555 2.73 -9.02 14.86
N PRO A 556 3.89 -9.46 14.35
CA PRO A 556 3.95 -10.33 13.18
C PRO A 556 3.34 -11.73 13.41
N ASN A 557 3.20 -12.17 14.67
CA ASN A 557 2.45 -13.38 15.04
C ASN A 557 0.94 -13.14 15.22
N SER A 558 0.47 -11.89 15.21
CA SER A 558 -0.96 -11.61 15.00
C SER A 558 -1.29 -12.10 13.59
N MET A 559 -2.20 -13.08 13.50
CA MET A 559 -2.50 -13.71 12.21
C MET A 559 -3.01 -12.66 11.21
N PRO A 560 -2.70 -12.76 9.91
CA PRO A 560 -3.25 -11.86 8.89
C PRO A 560 -4.77 -11.66 9.03
N VAL A 561 -5.49 -12.75 9.27
CA VAL A 561 -6.95 -12.82 9.45
C VAL A 561 -7.47 -12.05 10.67
N THR A 562 -6.64 -11.92 11.71
CA THR A 562 -7.01 -11.17 12.92
C THR A 562 -7.00 -9.67 12.69
N ARG A 563 -6.39 -9.22 11.58
CA ARG A 563 -6.41 -7.81 11.14
C ARG A 563 -7.70 -7.45 10.41
N ASP A 564 -8.46 -8.46 10.00
CA ASP A 564 -9.78 -8.35 9.36
C ASP A 564 -10.90 -8.81 10.32
N LEU A 565 -10.60 -8.82 11.63
CA LEU A 565 -11.52 -9.25 12.68
C LEU A 565 -11.79 -8.10 13.64
N SER A 566 -13.06 -7.77 13.82
CA SER A 566 -13.50 -6.82 14.85
C SER A 566 -13.00 -7.21 16.25
N HIS A 567 -12.67 -6.20 17.03
CA HIS A 567 -12.25 -6.32 18.43
C HIS A 567 -13.27 -7.12 19.24
N ALA A 568 -14.56 -6.90 19.03
CA ALA A 568 -15.62 -7.62 19.73
C ALA A 568 -15.64 -9.13 19.43
N LYS A 569 -15.47 -9.54 18.17
CA LYS A 569 -15.33 -10.96 17.80
C LYS A 569 -14.05 -11.57 18.38
N ARG A 570 -12.95 -10.83 18.35
CA ARG A 570 -11.69 -11.23 18.96
C ARG A 570 -11.80 -11.44 20.47
N VAL A 571 -12.47 -10.54 21.19
CA VAL A 571 -12.76 -10.70 22.63
C VAL A 571 -13.65 -11.92 22.87
N THR A 572 -14.63 -12.17 22.01
CA THR A 572 -15.50 -13.35 22.08
C THR A 572 -14.70 -14.65 21.99
N ILE A 573 -13.75 -14.75 21.05
CA ILE A 573 -12.83 -15.88 20.93
C ILE A 573 -11.98 -16.05 22.19
N LEU A 574 -11.34 -14.97 22.66
CA LEU A 574 -10.51 -15.04 23.87
C LEU A 574 -11.31 -15.44 25.11
N ARG A 575 -12.54 -14.96 25.25
CA ARG A 575 -13.45 -15.31 26.35
C ARG A 575 -13.76 -16.80 26.33
N TRP A 576 -14.03 -17.37 25.15
CA TRP A 576 -14.25 -18.80 24.98
C TRP A 576 -12.99 -19.63 25.30
N LEU A 577 -11.82 -19.23 24.79
CA LEU A 577 -10.54 -19.93 24.98
C LEU A 577 -10.04 -19.92 26.44
N ARG A 578 -10.48 -18.93 27.24
CA ARG A 578 -10.03 -18.69 28.62
C ARG A 578 -11.01 -19.15 29.69
N GLU A 579 -12.24 -19.50 29.32
CA GLU A 579 -13.24 -19.90 30.31
C GLU A 579 -12.80 -21.19 31.02
N GLN A 580 -12.80 -21.17 32.37
CA GLN A 580 -12.39 -22.28 33.23
C GLN A 580 -13.46 -22.66 34.24
N TYR A 581 -13.49 -23.94 34.61
CA TYR A 581 -14.19 -24.42 35.80
C TYR A 581 -13.44 -24.02 37.08
N ALA A 582 -14.07 -24.23 38.23
CA ALA A 582 -13.47 -23.90 39.53
C ALA A 582 -12.19 -24.70 39.84
N ASP A 583 -11.98 -25.84 39.17
CA ASP A 583 -10.77 -26.67 39.30
C ASP A 583 -9.63 -26.25 38.35
N GLY A 584 -9.82 -25.19 37.56
CA GLY A 584 -8.85 -24.65 36.60
C GLY A 584 -8.86 -25.34 35.23
N SER A 585 -9.67 -26.37 35.01
CA SER A 585 -9.82 -26.99 33.70
C SER A 585 -10.63 -26.10 32.74
N TYR A 586 -10.27 -26.10 31.45
CA TYR A 586 -10.93 -25.24 30.46
C TYR A 586 -12.30 -25.78 30.04
N VAL A 587 -13.28 -24.89 29.92
CA VAL A 587 -14.68 -25.25 29.64
C VAL A 587 -14.89 -25.56 28.16
N LEU A 588 -14.46 -24.66 27.26
CA LEU A 588 -14.57 -24.77 25.80
C LEU A 588 -15.95 -25.23 25.33
N ARG A 589 -17.02 -24.55 25.76
CA ARG A 589 -18.41 -24.98 25.55
C ARG A 589 -18.69 -25.27 24.07
N PRO A 590 -19.18 -26.47 23.70
CA PRO A 590 -19.60 -26.75 22.33
C PRO A 590 -20.84 -25.94 21.89
N GLY A 591 -21.81 -25.76 22.78
CA GLY A 591 -23.13 -25.18 22.42
C GLY A 591 -24.02 -26.18 21.68
N GLN A 592 -25.12 -25.70 21.09
CA GLN A 592 -26.00 -26.53 20.26
C GLN A 592 -25.52 -26.52 18.81
N LYS A 593 -25.35 -27.71 18.22
CA LYS A 593 -25.10 -27.82 16.79
C LYS A 593 -26.38 -27.45 16.05
N PRO A 594 -26.37 -26.46 15.12
CA PRO A 594 -27.56 -26.13 14.35
C PRO A 594 -28.08 -27.35 13.60
N SER A 595 -29.39 -27.55 13.60
CA SER A 595 -30.03 -28.60 12.82
C SER A 595 -29.90 -28.31 11.32
N LEU A 596 -29.99 -29.37 10.49
CA LEU A 596 -29.92 -29.23 9.03
C LEU A 596 -30.98 -28.24 8.48
N ALA A 597 -32.15 -28.17 9.12
CA ALA A 597 -33.23 -27.26 8.77
C ALA A 597 -32.94 -25.79 9.13
N GLU A 598 -32.27 -25.55 10.26
CA GLU A 598 -31.83 -24.20 10.67
C GLU A 598 -30.69 -23.69 9.79
N GLY A 599 -29.78 -24.59 9.36
CA GLY A 599 -28.73 -24.26 8.38
C GLY A 599 -29.31 -23.83 7.03
N LEU A 600 -30.37 -24.49 6.56
CA LEU A 600 -31.06 -24.13 5.32
C LEU A 600 -31.87 -22.82 5.43
N GLN A 601 -32.47 -22.52 6.58
CA GLN A 601 -33.15 -21.23 6.81
C GLN A 601 -32.20 -20.04 6.93
N ALA A 602 -30.97 -20.24 7.44
CA ALA A 602 -29.95 -19.20 7.45
C ALA A 602 -29.53 -18.79 6.04
N ILE A 603 -29.49 -19.75 5.10
CA ILE A 603 -29.24 -19.53 3.66
C ILE A 603 -30.38 -18.73 3.00
N GLU A 604 -31.63 -18.97 3.40
CA GLU A 604 -32.77 -18.21 2.87
C GLU A 604 -32.83 -16.76 3.39
N LYS A 605 -32.42 -16.50 4.64
CA LYS A 605 -32.47 -15.16 5.25
C LYS A 605 -31.33 -14.22 4.82
N THR A 606 -30.26 -14.75 4.21
CA THR A 606 -29.20 -13.94 3.57
C THR A 606 -29.58 -13.42 2.18
N SER A 607 -30.82 -13.65 1.72
CA SER A 607 -31.34 -12.98 0.52
C SER A 607 -31.62 -11.49 0.81
N ILE A 608 -30.77 -10.66 0.21
CA ILE A 608 -30.74 -9.19 0.08
C ILE A 608 -32.06 -8.47 0.46
N PRO A 609 -32.02 -7.42 1.32
CA PRO A 609 -33.21 -6.62 1.62
C PRO A 609 -33.77 -5.91 0.36
N SER A 610 -35.10 -5.72 0.31
CA SER A 610 -35.88 -5.33 -0.88
C SER A 610 -35.65 -3.91 -1.45
N PHE A 611 -34.54 -3.24 -1.11
CA PHE A 611 -34.15 -1.96 -1.70
C PHE A 611 -33.36 -2.11 -3.01
N ALA A 612 -33.08 -3.36 -3.43
CA ALA A 612 -32.35 -3.71 -4.66
C ALA A 612 -33.24 -3.78 -5.90
N GLN A 613 -34.10 -2.78 -6.16
CA GLN A 613 -34.72 -2.64 -7.49
C GLN A 613 -33.76 -1.87 -8.41
N GLU A 614 -33.16 -2.60 -9.34
CA GLU A 614 -32.36 -2.04 -10.44
C GLU A 614 -33.23 -1.14 -11.34
N PRO A 615 -32.70 -0.01 -11.83
CA PRO A 615 -33.29 0.67 -12.99
C PRO A 615 -32.88 -0.03 -14.29
N GLU A 616 -33.82 -0.19 -15.23
CA GLU A 616 -33.58 -0.76 -16.57
C GLU A 616 -32.45 -0.03 -17.31
N VAL A 617 -31.44 -0.76 -17.77
CA VAL A 617 -30.38 -0.25 -18.65
C VAL A 617 -30.46 -0.94 -20.01
N ALA A 618 -30.53 -0.13 -21.07
CA ALA A 618 -30.60 -0.57 -22.47
C ALA A 618 -29.22 -1.02 -23.00
N ASP A 619 -29.28 -2.01 -23.91
CA ASP A 619 -28.14 -2.71 -24.52
C ASP A 619 -27.11 -1.81 -25.22
N ALA A 620 -25.82 -2.07 -24.99
CA ALA A 620 -24.71 -1.58 -25.80
C ALA A 620 -23.73 -2.73 -26.15
N PRO A 621 -23.10 -2.72 -27.34
CA PRO A 621 -22.42 -3.89 -27.88
C PRO A 621 -20.95 -4.03 -27.44
N LEU A 622 -20.49 -5.29 -27.53
CA LEU A 622 -19.22 -5.87 -27.09
C LEU A 622 -17.98 -5.28 -27.80
N GLU A 623 -16.91 -5.00 -27.03
CA GLU A 623 -15.56 -4.69 -27.53
C GLU A 623 -14.49 -5.64 -26.94
N ASP A 624 -13.40 -5.77 -27.71
CA ASP A 624 -12.39 -6.83 -27.81
C ASP A 624 -11.32 -6.85 -26.68
N ASP A 625 -10.78 -8.05 -26.42
CA ASP A 625 -10.04 -8.50 -25.25
C ASP A 625 -8.54 -8.62 -25.46
N SER A 626 -7.77 -7.76 -24.77
CA SER A 626 -6.34 -8.03 -24.50
C SER A 626 -5.72 -7.08 -23.46
N THR A 627 -6.31 -6.87 -22.27
CA THR A 627 -5.68 -6.03 -21.22
C THR A 627 -6.01 -6.46 -19.78
N ALA A 628 -5.17 -6.09 -18.81
CA ALA A 628 -5.26 -6.53 -17.41
C ALA A 628 -6.48 -5.94 -16.68
N HIS A 629 -7.42 -6.82 -16.28
CA HIS A 629 -8.79 -6.45 -15.91
C HIS A 629 -8.94 -5.67 -14.59
N GLY A 630 -8.02 -5.83 -13.61
CA GLY A 630 -8.16 -5.17 -12.30
C GLY A 630 -7.96 -3.65 -12.31
N TYR A 631 -7.13 -3.14 -13.23
CA TYR A 631 -6.88 -1.69 -13.32
C TYR A 631 -7.96 -0.98 -14.15
N GLN A 632 -8.47 -1.66 -15.19
CA GLN A 632 -9.55 -1.10 -16.00
C GLN A 632 -10.89 -1.07 -15.28
N ASN A 633 -11.24 -2.06 -14.45
CA ASN A 633 -12.49 -2.00 -13.69
C ASN A 633 -12.50 -0.81 -12.71
N PHE A 634 -11.38 -0.55 -12.02
CA PHE A 634 -11.19 0.64 -11.19
C PHE A 634 -11.29 1.95 -12.01
N GLN A 635 -10.71 1.99 -13.22
CA GLN A 635 -10.84 3.13 -14.14
C GLN A 635 -12.23 3.24 -14.79
N VAL A 636 -12.97 2.15 -14.97
CA VAL A 636 -14.36 2.12 -15.46
C VAL A 636 -15.32 2.58 -14.36
N ALA A 637 -15.06 2.24 -13.11
CA ALA A 637 -15.77 2.77 -11.94
C ALA A 637 -15.56 4.29 -11.82
N LEU A 638 -14.32 4.77 -12.02
CA LEU A 638 -14.01 6.20 -12.16
C LEU A 638 -14.73 6.86 -13.36
N ARG A 639 -14.89 6.17 -14.49
CA ARG A 639 -15.63 6.67 -15.68
C ARG A 639 -17.13 6.86 -15.42
N ARG A 640 -17.74 6.07 -14.53
CA ARG A 640 -19.16 6.26 -14.14
C ARG A 640 -19.39 7.53 -13.31
N ILE A 641 -18.35 8.05 -12.64
CA ILE A 641 -18.38 9.35 -11.92
C ILE A 641 -18.50 10.54 -12.90
N GLN A 642 -18.08 10.37 -14.16
CA GLN A 642 -17.91 11.47 -15.12
C GLN A 642 -19.12 11.70 -16.06
N ARG A 643 -20.16 10.85 -16.00
CA ARG A 643 -21.34 10.96 -16.86
C ARG A 643 -22.64 10.93 -16.06
N ASN A 644 -22.83 11.90 -15.18
CA ASN A 644 -24.14 12.45 -14.87
C ASN A 644 -23.92 13.88 -14.34
N PRO A 645 -24.54 14.92 -14.94
CA PRO A 645 -24.45 16.28 -14.43
C PRO A 645 -25.04 16.44 -13.03
#